data_AF-A0A358GLZ9-F1
#
_entry.id   AF-A0A358GLZ9-F1
#
_cell.length_a   1.000
_cell.length_b   1.000
_cell.length_c   1.000
_cell.angle_alpha   90.00
_cell.angle_beta   90.00
_cell.angle_gamma   90.00
#
_symmetry.space_group_name_H-M   'P 1'
#
loop_
_entity.id
_entity.type
_entity.pdbx_description
1 polymer ?
#
loop_
_entity_poly.entity_id
_entity_poly.type
_entity_poly.pdbx_seq_one_letter_code
_entity_poly.pdbx_strand_id
1 'polypeptide(L)'
;MREERLMQYRKLISMLLILVLVGPWLAVPAGKVNAGASYPVPGNNGLLTIKYVDEKSVELQWKYAQSESSTPPDVNYQVYISNAPDIADVQQISGTSGHPYSNWINSSASTTNGTFSEIITDLIEGDTYYFNVVVKDRYLEAAYQMQSIEFTVQLSELDQFNDIKKRNDRENANFIPAVIELLRHEQFIAEPDFKSLSEEDQSDIAFYLLSIDPPTNDGYESKEQVQFLVQLALKALEVTRQIGGQNALAALDDLYAKQAERVPLFEYPAAGSQFYQLIDLYLRSSAIEKRMTAYLYEFKLKRSPSISRVLSYMDTAVMETPLINNKVETAEEMLSSLQELLELQRDIESYNTANPENPMESLPLDISKMDNLTSDEQEQLTDHMLSERPVNGYASFEAIQIVFNQFFPGNETDALDAVNAARVNKNIDAMRLAMENPDLGITLPNEYGSVSKQVKEYVAEFLIDNIKRNYENKKQVQYMIELAVQAQLIWEQRELGVLQSKLDLFAQKLSEGPNYFDDPETDMLRQVGLHHLELSKVNKPIFAFKYLHLLGVERNSKQAVVEIADPRFVLGLLSIPFEPIENATTIDQMNHWLDTTMIEQFNGHNFFDNYKFNLSGELDLSKRAELSPEGRKELAEWVLNEQDRYEDVGNLQYVINQFFTAPNVTGNDITNTITGLDDTMEISFDGKLNWLDVASIQRLDFSGDKTVWVRYKAISDELPGRAVKIVFTANGDSNNGNGSTPNPGGSTSGGSSVTTPVTTTPTTKQEQIVVDVNGVNGTNLTKTPITRTTEANGTIKDLVKMSEAIAKESVEKAKQLGLNTARIIIPDAKDAVSETRIELPKAAVKQLNDGELNLEISTENAVISVPTKSIAGFDQDLYFRIVPMKQESERKEVEERAKKEQLIQQIAPNTNVKVLARPVEIETNMQSHEVTLTLPLRDSLPTDPAARQQALDNLAVYIEHSDGTKELIQGKLVKLTDSSEGIEFTVNKFSTFTLVVVDGLKASQSSHNPYINGFGADFRPDAFVTRAQMAAMLARNLTDETGAASANAVNYTDVSASHWAASDIQKAQSAGIMNGMSATQFAPEGSITRAQMSTIAYRWMQQQSADVTSNTSQSTDGAVFTDVSADQWASAAIAYVQSAGLMTGYNDGTFKPDSKLTRAEAVKVLNILFNRAPLTGVTTPSFTDVPATHWAYADIEAAAQK
;
A
#
# COMPACT_ATOMS: atom_id res chain seq x y z
N MET A 1 -17.66 25.63 -13.17
CA MET A 1 -17.63 27.11 -13.05
C MET A 1 -18.57 27.44 -11.91
N ARG A 2 -18.02 27.80 -10.75
CA ARG A 2 -17.55 29.16 -10.47
C ARG A 2 -18.77 30.09 -10.44
N GLU A 3 -19.27 30.54 -9.28
CA GLU A 3 -18.53 31.28 -8.22
C GLU A 3 -17.84 32.51 -8.85
N GLU A 4 -16.90 33.14 -8.15
CA GLU A 4 -15.68 33.65 -8.79
C GLU A 4 -15.87 34.41 -10.13
N ARG A 5 -15.87 35.74 -10.14
CA ARG A 5 -14.67 36.53 -9.87
C ARG A 5 -15.05 38.00 -10.16
N LEU A 6 -14.53 39.02 -9.49
CA LEU A 6 -13.59 39.14 -8.38
C LEU A 6 -13.95 40.47 -7.70
N MET A 7 -14.05 40.53 -6.38
CA MET A 7 -12.93 41.02 -5.56
C MET A 7 -12.32 42.32 -6.12
N GLN A 8 -13.01 43.44 -5.94
CA GLN A 8 -12.34 44.73 -5.75
C GLN A 8 -13.02 45.59 -4.69
N TYR A 9 -12.32 46.26 -3.79
CA TYR A 9 -10.99 46.08 -3.19
C TYR A 9 -10.85 47.28 -2.23
N ARG A 10 -10.81 47.01 -0.93
CA ARG A 10 -10.18 47.78 0.18
C ARG A 10 -10.78 47.18 1.46
N LYS A 11 -10.03 46.50 2.35
CA LYS A 11 -8.60 46.62 2.64
C LYS A 11 -8.22 48.07 2.93
N LEU A 12 -8.61 48.55 4.12
CA LEU A 12 -7.86 49.47 5.01
C LEU A 12 -8.77 49.97 6.16
N ILE A 13 -8.27 49.87 7.42
CA ILE A 13 -8.66 50.66 8.61
C ILE A 13 -10.05 50.31 9.21
N SER A 14 -10.26 50.07 10.51
CA SER A 14 -9.36 49.81 11.66
C SER A 14 -10.20 49.24 12.82
N MET A 15 -9.62 48.35 13.64
CA MET A 15 -10.03 48.20 15.05
C MET A 15 -8.80 48.17 15.96
N LEU A 16 -8.11 49.31 15.98
CA LEU A 16 -7.09 49.69 16.96
C LEU A 16 -7.16 51.21 17.11
N LEU A 17 -7.02 51.70 18.35
CA LEU A 17 -7.23 53.08 18.81
C LEU A 17 -8.67 53.62 18.73
N ILE A 18 -9.35 53.67 19.89
CA ILE A 18 -10.00 54.92 20.30
C ILE A 18 -8.93 55.77 20.98
N LEU A 19 -8.33 56.70 20.24
CA LEU A 19 -7.58 57.80 20.82
C LEU A 19 -7.56 58.99 19.84
N VAL A 20 -7.92 60.16 20.38
CA VAL A 20 -7.77 61.49 19.77
C VAL A 20 -8.73 61.88 18.64
N LEU A 21 -9.83 62.53 19.02
CA LEU A 21 -10.31 63.71 18.29
C LEU A 21 -9.69 64.96 18.92
N VAL A 22 -8.86 65.69 18.17
CA VAL A 22 -8.42 67.05 18.51
C VAL A 22 -9.01 67.99 17.47
N GLY A 23 -9.82 68.93 17.93
CA GLY A 23 -10.40 70.02 17.15
C GLY A 23 -10.77 71.16 18.11
N PRO A 24 -10.28 72.40 17.89
CA PRO A 24 -10.11 73.33 19.01
C PRO A 24 -11.37 74.17 19.27
N TRP A 25 -11.76 74.30 20.54
CA TRP A 25 -12.53 75.45 20.98
C TRP A 25 -11.71 76.34 21.91
N LEU A 26 -11.40 77.51 21.35
CA LEU A 26 -10.73 78.64 21.98
C LEU A 26 -11.47 79.07 23.24
N ALA A 27 -10.72 79.23 24.33
CA ALA A 27 -11.18 79.98 25.49
C ALA A 27 -11.39 81.46 25.14
N VAL A 28 -12.55 82.02 25.50
CA VAL A 28 -12.79 83.46 25.69
C VAL A 28 -13.91 83.65 26.73
N PRO A 29 -13.99 84.78 27.46
CA PRO A 29 -13.51 84.73 28.84
C PRO A 29 -14.54 85.18 29.89
N ALA A 30 -14.58 84.49 31.02
CA ALA A 30 -15.14 85.05 32.25
C ALA A 30 -14.05 85.86 32.98
N GLY A 31 -14.34 87.14 33.26
CA GLY A 31 -13.35 88.10 33.76
C GLY A 31 -12.92 87.90 35.22
N LYS A 32 -11.87 88.63 35.60
CA LYS A 32 -11.34 88.68 36.97
C LYS A 32 -12.44 88.90 38.02
N VAL A 33 -12.51 88.01 39.00
CA VAL A 33 -12.91 88.37 40.38
C VAL A 33 -11.80 87.89 41.30
N ASN A 34 -11.45 88.70 42.29
CA ASN A 34 -10.30 88.48 43.16
C ASN A 34 -10.77 87.97 44.53
N ALA A 35 -9.90 87.20 45.21
CA ALA A 35 -9.97 86.77 46.61
C ALA A 35 -11.03 85.70 47.00
N GLY A 36 -10.54 84.57 47.52
CA GLY A 36 -11.33 83.61 48.30
C GLY A 36 -11.14 82.14 47.92
N ALA A 37 -10.00 81.55 48.31
CA ALA A 37 -9.63 80.13 48.16
C ALA A 37 -9.64 79.54 46.72
N SER A 38 -8.53 78.90 46.34
CA SER A 38 -8.45 78.11 45.11
C SER A 38 -9.06 76.74 45.34
N TYR A 39 -10.03 76.34 44.52
CA TYR A 39 -10.54 74.96 44.51
C TYR A 39 -9.40 73.96 44.19
N PRO A 40 -9.44 72.72 44.72
CA PRO A 40 -8.58 71.66 44.23
C PRO A 40 -8.87 71.41 42.74
N VAL A 41 -7.84 71.38 41.91
CA VAL A 41 -7.93 71.17 40.45
C VAL A 41 -7.80 69.68 40.16
N PRO A 42 -8.85 68.99 39.67
CA PRO A 42 -8.81 67.56 39.35
C PRO A 42 -7.70 67.19 38.36
N GLY A 43 -7.00 66.08 38.62
CA GLY A 43 -5.95 65.57 37.74
C GLY A 43 -6.48 65.11 36.39
N ASN A 44 -5.64 65.13 35.35
CA ASN A 44 -6.00 64.66 34.01
C ASN A 44 -7.26 65.33 33.41
N ASN A 45 -7.42 66.65 33.60
CA ASN A 45 -8.62 67.42 33.24
C ASN A 45 -9.92 66.92 33.92
N GLY A 46 -9.81 66.21 35.05
CA GLY A 46 -10.94 65.61 35.75
C GLY A 46 -11.45 64.31 35.15
N LEU A 47 -10.73 63.66 34.22
CA LEU A 47 -11.16 62.37 33.68
C LEU A 47 -11.03 61.24 34.70
N LEU A 48 -12.12 60.50 34.87
CA LEU A 48 -12.22 59.21 35.56
C LEU A 48 -12.18 58.08 34.51
N THR A 49 -11.50 56.98 34.82
CA THR A 49 -11.32 55.82 33.92
C THR A 49 -11.61 54.50 34.63
N ILE A 50 -12.24 53.55 33.93
CA ILE A 50 -12.47 52.18 34.45
C ILE A 50 -11.25 51.32 34.11
N LYS A 51 -10.74 50.56 35.09
CA LYS A 51 -9.55 49.71 34.94
C LYS A 51 -9.87 48.24 34.68
N TYR A 52 -10.85 47.68 35.39
CA TYR A 52 -11.49 46.40 35.06
C TYR A 52 -12.91 46.32 35.64
N VAL A 53 -13.67 45.33 35.19
CA VAL A 53 -15.02 44.97 35.64
C VAL A 53 -15.01 43.47 35.94
N ASP A 54 -15.72 43.06 36.98
CA ASP A 54 -15.80 41.71 37.54
C ASP A 54 -17.24 41.45 38.04
N GLU A 55 -17.63 40.20 38.34
CA GLU A 55 -19.03 39.73 38.50
C GLU A 55 -19.95 40.62 39.34
N LYS A 56 -19.40 41.31 40.35
CA LYS A 56 -20.12 42.28 41.19
C LYS A 56 -19.32 43.55 41.49
N SER A 57 -18.25 43.83 40.72
CA SER A 57 -17.33 44.92 41.05
C SER A 57 -16.77 45.68 39.85
N VAL A 58 -16.36 46.93 40.09
CA VAL A 58 -15.66 47.78 39.12
C VAL A 58 -14.52 48.53 39.79
N GLU A 59 -13.34 48.54 39.17
CA GLU A 59 -12.21 49.36 39.64
C GLU A 59 -12.19 50.70 38.89
N LEU A 60 -12.43 51.79 39.62
CA LEU A 60 -12.29 53.16 39.12
C LEU A 60 -10.90 53.70 39.38
N GLN A 61 -10.33 54.42 38.41
CA GLN A 61 -9.00 55.00 38.48
C GLN A 61 -9.01 56.49 38.04
N TRP A 62 -8.28 57.34 38.76
CA TRP A 62 -8.11 58.78 38.46
C TRP A 62 -6.71 59.29 38.85
N LYS A 63 -6.27 60.45 38.33
CA LYS A 63 -4.99 61.08 38.71
C LYS A 63 -5.13 62.03 39.90
N TYR A 64 -4.06 62.28 40.65
CA TYR A 64 -4.09 63.25 41.76
C TYR A 64 -4.52 64.66 41.30
N ALA A 65 -5.38 65.29 42.10
CA ALA A 65 -5.65 66.72 42.03
C ALA A 65 -4.47 67.55 42.54
N GLN A 66 -4.38 68.80 42.07
CA GLN A 66 -3.44 69.81 42.57
C GLN A 66 -4.23 70.88 43.35
N SER A 67 -3.80 71.25 44.56
CA SER A 67 -4.34 72.43 45.27
C SER A 67 -3.19 73.35 45.67
N GLU A 68 -3.39 74.67 45.53
CA GLU A 68 -2.41 75.70 45.91
C GLU A 68 -2.53 76.10 47.40
N SER A 69 -3.44 75.50 48.18
CA SER A 69 -3.74 75.88 49.57
C SER A 69 -2.74 75.34 50.61
N SER A 70 -1.44 75.58 50.41
CA SER A 70 -0.30 75.34 51.32
C SER A 70 0.12 73.87 51.59
N THR A 71 1.32 73.71 52.18
CA THR A 71 2.09 72.45 52.26
C THR A 71 1.71 71.49 53.39
N PRO A 72 1.77 70.16 53.19
CA PRO A 72 1.55 69.40 51.95
C PRO A 72 0.04 69.30 51.64
N PRO A 73 -0.35 68.92 50.41
CA PRO A 73 -1.76 68.89 50.01
C PRO A 73 -2.51 67.69 50.62
N ASP A 74 -3.13 67.91 51.78
CA ASP A 74 -4.21 67.07 52.35
C ASP A 74 -5.50 67.19 51.51
N VAL A 75 -5.40 66.81 50.23
CA VAL A 75 -6.58 66.54 49.40
C VAL A 75 -7.11 65.15 49.70
N ASN A 76 -8.41 65.05 49.93
CA ASN A 76 -9.10 63.79 50.18
C ASN A 76 -10.06 63.51 49.04
N TYR A 77 -10.28 62.24 48.72
CA TYR A 77 -11.17 61.77 47.65
C TYR A 77 -12.31 60.96 48.23
N GLN A 78 -13.50 61.03 47.63
CA GLN A 78 -14.61 60.17 47.97
C GLN A 78 -15.36 59.80 46.69
N VAL A 79 -15.57 58.51 46.47
CA VAL A 79 -16.38 57.98 45.36
C VAL A 79 -17.86 58.14 45.69
N TYR A 80 -18.64 58.55 44.69
CA TYR A 80 -20.09 58.69 44.75
C TYR A 80 -20.75 57.88 43.62
N ILE A 81 -21.86 57.23 43.93
CA ILE A 81 -22.73 56.52 43.00
C ILE A 81 -24.03 57.32 42.87
N SER A 82 -24.50 57.51 41.64
CA SER A 82 -25.71 58.28 41.32
C SER A 82 -26.65 57.49 40.42
N ASN A 83 -27.94 57.84 40.45
CA ASN A 83 -29.01 57.17 39.68
C ASN A 83 -29.45 57.97 38.44
N ALA A 84 -28.65 58.93 37.96
CA ALA A 84 -28.99 59.80 36.83
C ALA A 84 -27.74 60.25 36.02
N PRO A 85 -27.84 60.36 34.68
CA PRO A 85 -26.68 60.50 33.77
C PRO A 85 -25.98 61.88 33.70
N ASP A 86 -26.55 62.96 34.27
CA ASP A 86 -26.11 64.33 33.98
C ASP A 86 -25.76 65.16 35.23
N ILE A 87 -25.14 64.54 36.24
CA ILE A 87 -24.73 65.25 37.47
C ILE A 87 -23.27 65.70 37.37
N ALA A 88 -23.08 66.98 37.02
CA ALA A 88 -21.77 67.61 36.86
C ALA A 88 -21.43 68.67 37.95
N ASP A 89 -22.39 69.07 38.77
CA ASP A 89 -22.18 70.05 39.84
C ASP A 89 -21.84 69.38 41.18
N VAL A 90 -20.81 69.90 41.86
CA VAL A 90 -20.28 69.31 43.09
C VAL A 90 -21.32 69.28 44.21
N GLN A 91 -22.18 70.31 44.35
CA GLN A 91 -23.21 70.36 45.39
C GLN A 91 -24.34 69.35 45.13
N GLN A 92 -24.58 68.98 43.88
CA GLN A 92 -25.52 67.91 43.53
C GLN A 92 -24.92 66.52 43.83
N ILE A 93 -23.64 66.32 43.53
CA ILE A 93 -22.92 65.07 43.80
C ILE A 93 -22.78 64.83 45.32
N SER A 94 -22.21 65.77 46.07
CA SER A 94 -21.97 65.61 47.52
C SER A 94 -23.18 65.89 48.41
N GLY A 95 -24.28 66.39 47.83
CA GLY A 95 -25.51 66.78 48.54
C GLY A 95 -26.71 65.86 48.32
N THR A 96 -27.49 66.12 47.27
CA THR A 96 -28.88 65.58 47.14
C THR A 96 -29.05 64.42 46.18
N SER A 97 -28.08 64.15 45.31
CA SER A 97 -28.29 63.31 44.12
C SER A 97 -27.26 62.20 43.92
N GLY A 98 -26.07 62.33 44.52
CA GLY A 98 -25.11 61.23 44.65
C GLY A 98 -25.10 60.65 46.07
N HIS A 99 -24.83 59.36 46.19
CA HIS A 99 -24.62 58.66 47.45
C HIS A 99 -23.13 58.29 47.60
N PRO A 100 -22.46 58.64 48.70
CA PRO A 100 -21.05 58.29 48.90
C PRO A 100 -20.91 56.77 49.06
N TYR A 101 -20.05 56.15 48.27
CA TYR A 101 -19.75 54.72 48.34
C TYR A 101 -18.85 54.39 49.54
N SER A 102 -17.82 55.20 49.76
CA SER A 102 -16.76 54.96 50.75
C SER A 102 -16.54 56.17 51.67
N ASN A 103 -15.65 56.04 52.65
CA ASN A 103 -15.17 57.18 53.44
C ASN A 103 -14.07 57.96 52.71
N TRP A 104 -13.90 59.24 53.05
CA TRP A 104 -12.84 60.09 52.49
C TRP A 104 -11.43 59.45 52.59
N ILE A 105 -10.79 59.25 51.44
CA ILE A 105 -9.45 58.69 51.26
C ILE A 105 -8.42 59.82 51.16
N ASN A 106 -7.42 59.84 52.03
CA ASN A 106 -6.37 60.86 52.04
C ASN A 106 -5.27 60.59 50.98
N SER A 107 -4.77 61.65 50.34
CA SER A 107 -3.72 61.60 49.31
C SER A 107 -2.42 60.87 49.71
N SER A 108 -2.10 60.82 51.00
CA SER A 108 -0.88 60.21 51.53
C SER A 108 -0.89 58.68 51.64
N ALA A 109 -2.01 58.00 51.32
CA ALA A 109 -2.24 56.60 51.68
C ALA A 109 -1.87 55.53 50.62
N SER A 110 -1.41 55.88 49.41
CA SER A 110 -1.02 54.86 48.41
C SER A 110 0.05 55.36 47.42
N THR A 111 0.91 54.44 46.97
CA THR A 111 2.10 54.74 46.15
C THR A 111 2.15 53.93 44.85
N THR A 112 1.75 54.54 43.71
CA THR A 112 2.48 54.41 42.42
C THR A 112 2.03 55.46 41.40
N ASN A 113 2.98 55.98 40.61
CA ASN A 113 2.79 56.69 39.31
C ASN A 113 1.80 57.86 39.18
N GLY A 114 1.22 58.39 40.25
CA GLY A 114 0.38 59.61 40.16
C GLY A 114 -1.12 59.36 40.08
N THR A 115 -1.59 58.14 40.36
CA THR A 115 -2.99 57.71 40.24
C THR A 115 -3.54 57.08 41.52
N PHE A 116 -4.82 57.31 41.79
CA PHE A 116 -5.64 56.56 42.74
C PHE A 116 -6.50 55.53 42.01
N SER A 117 -6.77 54.43 42.70
CA SER A 117 -7.69 53.35 42.30
C SER A 117 -8.61 53.03 43.48
N GLU A 118 -9.87 52.75 43.21
CA GLU A 118 -10.85 52.27 44.20
C GLU A 118 -11.78 51.22 43.56
N ILE A 119 -12.01 50.12 44.28
CA ILE A 119 -12.88 49.01 43.85
C ILE A 119 -14.25 49.20 44.50
N ILE A 120 -15.28 49.33 43.68
CA ILE A 120 -16.68 49.34 44.09
C ILE A 120 -17.23 47.93 43.98
N THR A 121 -17.81 47.41 45.06
CA THR A 121 -18.45 46.08 45.13
C THR A 121 -19.97 46.19 45.19
N ASP A 122 -20.64 45.03 45.18
CA ASP A 122 -22.08 44.88 45.41
C ASP A 122 -22.98 45.52 44.33
N LEU A 123 -22.49 45.56 43.08
CA LEU A 123 -23.26 45.98 41.92
C LEU A 123 -24.29 44.92 41.49
N ILE A 124 -25.41 45.37 40.92
CA ILE A 124 -26.54 44.55 40.46
C ILE A 124 -26.53 44.45 38.93
N GLU A 125 -26.72 43.25 38.42
CA GLU A 125 -26.83 42.98 36.98
C GLU A 125 -28.08 43.60 36.34
N GLY A 126 -27.92 44.18 35.16
CA GLY A 126 -28.95 44.87 34.38
C GLY A 126 -29.12 46.35 34.73
N ASP A 127 -28.50 46.83 35.81
CA ASP A 127 -28.54 48.25 36.20
C ASP A 127 -27.44 49.07 35.51
N THR A 128 -27.74 50.35 35.28
CA THR A 128 -26.75 51.35 34.83
C THR A 128 -26.31 52.22 36.01
N TYR A 129 -25.02 52.15 36.35
CA TYR A 129 -24.42 52.92 37.44
C TYR A 129 -23.65 54.13 36.94
N TYR A 130 -23.79 55.25 37.65
CA TYR A 130 -23.10 56.50 37.36
C TYR A 130 -22.15 56.87 38.49
N PHE A 131 -20.86 56.99 38.19
CA PHE A 131 -19.81 57.22 39.16
C PHE A 131 -19.21 58.60 39.05
N ASN A 132 -19.02 59.26 40.19
CA ASN A 132 -18.24 60.48 40.34
C ASN A 132 -17.19 60.31 41.43
N VAL A 133 -16.12 61.10 41.36
CA VAL A 133 -15.17 61.26 42.48
C VAL A 133 -15.18 62.72 42.89
N VAL A 134 -15.50 63.00 44.15
CA VAL A 134 -15.34 64.34 44.73
C VAL A 134 -13.95 64.42 45.37
N VAL A 135 -13.23 65.50 45.11
CA VAL A 135 -11.96 65.83 45.75
C VAL A 135 -12.11 67.10 46.60
N LYS A 136 -11.60 67.04 47.82
CA LYS A 136 -11.78 68.08 48.84
C LYS A 136 -10.45 68.47 49.46
N ASP A 137 -10.19 69.77 49.56
CA ASP A 137 -9.15 70.30 50.44
C ASP A 137 -9.75 70.88 51.73
N ARG A 138 -8.93 71.56 52.55
CA ARG A 138 -9.37 72.11 53.84
C ARG A 138 -10.53 73.11 53.73
N TYR A 139 -10.79 73.69 52.55
CA TYR A 139 -11.74 74.79 52.38
C TYR A 139 -12.78 74.55 51.28
N LEU A 140 -12.46 73.81 50.21
CA LEU A 140 -13.30 73.71 49.01
C LEU A 140 -13.33 72.30 48.40
N GLU A 141 -14.38 72.02 47.60
CA GLU A 141 -14.64 70.75 46.92
C GLU A 141 -14.71 70.93 45.38
N ALA A 142 -14.15 70.00 44.63
CA ALA A 142 -14.28 69.86 43.18
C ALA A 142 -14.61 68.39 42.82
N ALA A 143 -15.00 68.11 41.58
CA ALA A 143 -15.33 66.74 41.14
C ALA A 143 -14.63 66.35 39.83
N TYR A 144 -14.36 65.05 39.70
CA TYR A 144 -14.03 64.39 38.44
C TYR A 144 -15.31 64.17 37.63
N GLN A 145 -15.15 64.14 36.29
CA GLN A 145 -16.21 63.89 35.33
C GLN A 145 -16.86 62.54 35.56
N MET A 146 -18.18 62.49 35.40
CA MET A 146 -18.97 61.29 35.58
C MET A 146 -18.58 60.20 34.57
N GLN A 147 -18.62 58.94 35.00
CA GLN A 147 -18.56 57.77 34.12
C GLN A 147 -19.80 56.90 34.33
N SER A 148 -20.37 56.39 33.25
CA SER A 148 -21.51 55.48 33.27
C SER A 148 -21.09 54.07 32.85
N ILE A 149 -21.57 53.04 33.53
CA ILE A 149 -21.45 51.64 33.08
C ILE A 149 -22.83 50.97 33.12
N GLU A 150 -23.17 50.25 32.06
CA GLU A 150 -24.27 49.27 32.05
C GLU A 150 -23.68 47.92 32.47
N PHE A 151 -24.18 47.34 33.56
CA PHE A 151 -23.55 46.20 34.21
C PHE A 151 -24.21 44.89 33.78
N THR A 152 -23.59 44.19 32.82
CA THR A 152 -24.10 42.92 32.26
C THR A 152 -23.09 41.81 32.48
N VAL A 153 -23.50 40.66 33.06
CA VAL A 153 -22.59 39.56 33.33
C VAL A 153 -22.46 38.68 32.08
N GLN A 154 -21.30 38.72 31.44
CA GLN A 154 -20.88 37.66 30.52
C GLN A 154 -20.35 36.50 31.35
N LEU A 155 -21.21 35.53 31.65
CA LEU A 155 -20.83 34.25 32.26
C LEU A 155 -19.75 33.57 31.41
N SER A 156 -18.76 32.90 32.03
CA SER A 156 -17.82 32.06 31.27
C SER A 156 -18.55 30.90 30.59
N GLU A 157 -17.97 30.30 29.55
CA GLU A 157 -18.61 29.16 28.86
C GLU A 157 -18.86 27.97 29.80
N LEU A 158 -18.03 27.80 30.84
CA LEU A 158 -18.23 26.80 31.90
C LEU A 158 -19.44 27.16 32.79
N ASP A 159 -19.58 28.42 33.18
CA ASP A 159 -20.72 28.88 33.99
C ASP A 159 -22.03 28.82 33.20
N GLN A 160 -21.99 29.15 31.90
CA GLN A 160 -23.13 28.97 30.99
C GLN A 160 -23.55 27.50 30.89
N PHE A 161 -22.59 26.57 30.78
CA PHE A 161 -22.86 25.13 30.75
C PHE A 161 -23.43 24.63 32.09
N ASN A 162 -22.88 25.08 33.22
CA ASN A 162 -23.34 24.74 34.57
C ASN A 162 -24.75 25.30 34.87
N ASP A 163 -25.06 26.51 34.41
CA ASP A 163 -26.41 27.09 34.49
C ASP A 163 -27.42 26.33 33.63
N ILE A 164 -27.06 25.95 32.40
CA ILE A 164 -27.89 25.09 31.55
C ILE A 164 -28.20 23.76 32.24
N LYS A 165 -27.24 23.14 32.94
CA LYS A 165 -27.48 21.95 33.77
C LYS A 165 -28.50 22.21 34.87
N LYS A 166 -28.26 23.24 35.71
CA LYS A 166 -29.16 23.61 36.81
C LYS A 166 -30.58 23.96 36.33
N ARG A 167 -30.74 24.46 35.09
CA ARG A 167 -32.06 24.70 34.47
C ARG A 167 -32.67 23.44 33.87
N ASN A 168 -31.91 22.56 33.23
CA ASN A 168 -32.38 21.27 32.72
C ASN A 168 -33.08 20.42 33.79
N ASP A 169 -32.60 20.47 35.04
CA ASP A 169 -33.18 19.71 36.16
C ASP A 169 -34.48 20.34 36.72
N ARG A 170 -34.76 21.60 36.39
CA ARG A 170 -35.86 22.41 36.94
C ARG A 170 -36.94 22.75 35.92
N GLU A 171 -36.56 22.86 34.65
CA GLU A 171 -37.36 23.34 33.54
C GLU A 171 -37.56 22.21 32.53
N ASN A 172 -38.81 21.91 32.19
CA ASN A 172 -39.15 20.93 31.15
C ASN A 172 -39.00 21.56 29.75
N ALA A 173 -37.76 21.92 29.39
CA ALA A 173 -37.38 22.58 28.15
C ALA A 173 -36.21 21.86 27.47
N ASN A 174 -36.14 21.92 26.14
CA ASN A 174 -35.06 21.26 25.39
C ASN A 174 -33.80 22.15 25.34
N PHE A 175 -32.80 21.82 26.15
CA PHE A 175 -31.52 22.52 26.19
C PHE A 175 -30.45 21.98 25.23
N ILE A 176 -30.72 20.90 24.48
CA ILE A 176 -29.75 20.30 23.54
C ILE A 176 -29.12 21.34 22.58
N PRO A 177 -29.89 22.22 21.89
CA PRO A 177 -29.31 23.19 20.96
C PRO A 177 -28.37 24.20 21.64
N ALA A 178 -28.65 24.58 22.89
CA ALA A 178 -27.81 25.50 23.65
C ALA A 178 -26.49 24.84 24.09
N VAL A 179 -26.53 23.55 24.41
CA VAL A 179 -25.32 22.76 24.69
C VAL A 179 -24.48 22.59 23.43
N ILE A 180 -25.08 22.24 22.28
CA ILE A 180 -24.36 22.09 21.00
C ILE A 180 -23.62 23.38 20.63
N GLU A 181 -24.25 24.54 20.78
CA GLU A 181 -23.62 25.82 20.44
C GLU A 181 -22.40 26.13 21.34
N LEU A 182 -22.50 25.90 22.65
CA LEU A 182 -21.36 26.02 23.57
C LEU A 182 -20.22 25.07 23.21
N LEU A 183 -20.52 23.81 22.88
CA LEU A 183 -19.51 22.81 22.50
C LEU A 183 -18.82 23.13 21.15
N ARG A 184 -19.42 24.00 20.31
CA ARG A 184 -18.79 24.52 19.07
C ARG A 184 -17.76 25.64 19.35
N HIS A 185 -17.66 26.16 20.58
CA HIS A 185 -16.66 27.17 20.95
C HIS A 185 -15.28 26.55 21.25
N GLU A 186 -14.29 26.84 20.42
CA GLU A 186 -12.93 26.25 20.51
C GLU A 186 -12.16 26.65 21.78
N GLN A 187 -12.56 27.73 22.46
CA GLN A 187 -11.97 28.13 23.74
C GLN A 187 -12.52 27.30 24.91
N PHE A 188 -13.72 26.73 24.75
CA PHE A 188 -14.38 25.87 25.72
C PHE A 188 -13.98 24.41 25.53
N ILE A 189 -14.14 23.87 24.31
CA ILE A 189 -13.77 22.49 23.95
C ILE A 189 -12.75 22.49 22.81
N ALA A 190 -11.56 21.97 23.08
CA ALA A 190 -10.48 21.82 22.10
C ALA A 190 -10.55 20.48 21.36
N GLU A 191 -11.68 20.19 20.71
CA GLU A 191 -11.95 18.93 20.02
C GLU A 191 -12.43 19.19 18.57
N PRO A 192 -11.57 19.05 17.54
CA PRO A 192 -11.95 19.33 16.16
C PRO A 192 -13.05 18.38 15.65
N ASP A 193 -13.05 17.14 16.13
CA ASP A 193 -13.94 16.09 15.64
C ASP A 193 -15.42 16.39 15.94
N PHE A 194 -15.73 16.97 17.10
CA PHE A 194 -17.11 17.33 17.47
C PHE A 194 -17.80 18.23 16.42
N LYS A 195 -17.07 19.19 15.84
CA LYS A 195 -17.61 20.08 14.79
C LYS A 195 -17.89 19.37 13.47
N SER A 196 -17.20 18.25 13.20
CA SER A 196 -17.32 17.48 11.95
C SER A 196 -18.45 16.45 11.98
N LEU A 197 -18.97 16.14 13.18
CA LEU A 197 -20.09 15.22 13.40
C LEU A 197 -21.41 15.69 12.76
N SER A 198 -22.36 14.76 12.59
CA SER A 198 -23.72 15.10 12.20
C SER A 198 -24.48 15.80 13.33
N GLU A 199 -25.56 16.51 12.99
CA GLU A 199 -26.47 17.13 13.97
C GLU A 199 -27.12 16.09 14.90
N GLU A 200 -27.27 14.84 14.46
CA GLU A 200 -27.78 13.72 15.27
C GLU A 200 -26.75 13.28 16.31
N ASP A 201 -25.50 13.03 15.90
CA ASP A 201 -24.40 12.68 16.81
C ASP A 201 -24.12 13.81 17.83
N GLN A 202 -24.14 15.07 17.38
CA GLN A 202 -23.97 16.24 18.27
C GLN A 202 -25.11 16.33 19.29
N SER A 203 -26.33 15.97 18.89
CA SER A 203 -27.49 15.90 19.78
C SER A 203 -27.36 14.76 20.81
N ASP A 204 -26.86 13.59 20.40
CA ASP A 204 -26.64 12.45 21.30
C ASP A 204 -25.54 12.73 22.34
N ILE A 205 -24.43 13.37 21.94
CA ILE A 205 -23.38 13.81 22.87
C ILE A 205 -23.92 14.87 23.84
N ALA A 206 -24.65 15.87 23.33
CA ALA A 206 -25.26 16.91 24.16
C ALA A 206 -26.31 16.33 25.13
N PHE A 207 -27.09 15.34 24.70
CA PHE A 207 -28.05 14.61 25.53
C PHE A 207 -27.36 13.79 26.62
N TYR A 208 -26.30 13.04 26.29
CA TYR A 208 -25.48 12.33 27.27
C TYR A 208 -24.93 13.29 28.33
N LEU A 209 -24.34 14.42 27.90
CA LEU A 209 -23.82 15.45 28.79
C LEU A 209 -24.90 16.10 29.65
N LEU A 210 -26.15 16.19 29.19
CA LEU A 210 -27.30 16.67 29.98
C LEU A 210 -27.86 15.60 30.93
N SER A 211 -27.55 14.33 30.72
CA SER A 211 -28.05 13.18 31.49
C SER A 211 -27.09 12.72 32.59
N ILE A 212 -25.86 13.24 32.64
CA ILE A 212 -24.84 12.87 33.63
C ILE A 212 -24.66 13.97 34.68
N ASP A 213 -24.83 13.59 35.94
CA ASP A 213 -24.72 14.48 37.08
C ASP A 213 -23.29 15.06 37.20
N PRO A 214 -23.14 16.37 37.47
CA PRO A 214 -21.85 16.98 37.78
C PRO A 214 -21.27 16.46 39.12
N PRO A 215 -19.95 16.61 39.34
CA PRO A 215 -19.30 16.17 40.59
C PRO A 215 -19.77 16.95 41.83
N THR A 216 -20.33 18.15 41.66
CA THR A 216 -20.82 19.00 42.75
C THR A 216 -22.23 19.54 42.46
N ASN A 217 -22.97 19.93 43.49
CA ASN A 217 -24.26 20.63 43.34
C ASN A 217 -24.13 21.98 42.59
N ASP A 218 -22.92 22.54 42.51
CA ASP A 218 -22.64 23.78 41.81
C ASP A 218 -22.26 23.59 40.34
N GLY A 219 -22.03 22.35 39.90
CA GLY A 219 -21.70 22.00 38.53
C GLY A 219 -20.32 21.37 38.39
N TYR A 220 -19.77 21.45 37.18
CA TYR A 220 -18.40 21.08 36.85
C TYR A 220 -17.44 22.19 37.30
N GLU A 221 -16.31 21.80 37.89
CA GLU A 221 -15.33 22.69 38.50
C GLU A 221 -14.30 23.23 37.49
N SER A 222 -14.19 22.56 36.34
CA SER A 222 -13.23 22.89 35.28
C SER A 222 -13.77 22.53 33.90
N LYS A 223 -13.28 23.20 32.85
CA LYS A 223 -13.63 22.85 31.47
C LYS A 223 -13.02 21.51 31.05
N GLU A 224 -11.91 21.13 31.68
CA GLU A 224 -11.21 19.86 31.47
C GLU A 224 -12.09 18.66 31.85
N GLN A 225 -12.93 18.77 32.90
CA GLN A 225 -13.96 17.76 33.22
C GLN A 225 -15.01 17.62 32.11
N VAL A 226 -15.49 18.75 31.55
CA VAL A 226 -16.47 18.74 30.45
C VAL A 226 -15.85 18.18 29.16
N GLN A 227 -14.61 18.59 28.85
CA GLN A 227 -13.85 18.07 27.71
C GLN A 227 -13.61 16.56 27.79
N PHE A 228 -13.27 16.04 28.98
CA PHE A 228 -13.15 14.59 29.19
C PHE A 228 -14.46 13.86 28.88
N LEU A 229 -15.60 14.37 29.33
CA LEU A 229 -16.90 13.76 29.05
C LEU A 229 -17.29 13.84 27.57
N VAL A 230 -16.91 14.89 26.84
CA VAL A 230 -17.05 14.95 25.37
C VAL A 230 -16.22 13.85 24.70
N GLN A 231 -14.94 13.71 25.08
CA GLN A 231 -14.06 12.69 24.52
C GLN A 231 -14.51 11.26 24.83
N LEU A 232 -15.02 11.03 26.04
CA LEU A 232 -15.63 9.76 26.43
C LEU A 232 -16.88 9.46 25.60
N ALA A 233 -17.74 10.47 25.39
CA ALA A 233 -18.93 10.34 24.56
C ALA A 233 -18.57 10.03 23.09
N LEU A 234 -17.49 10.60 22.56
CA LEU A 234 -16.97 10.27 21.23
C LEU A 234 -16.51 8.81 21.13
N LYS A 235 -15.76 8.28 22.11
CA LYS A 235 -15.38 6.86 22.12
C LYS A 235 -16.59 5.93 22.24
N ALA A 236 -17.56 6.29 23.08
CA ALA A 236 -18.80 5.53 23.21
C ALA A 236 -19.67 5.58 21.93
N LEU A 237 -19.69 6.72 21.22
CA LEU A 237 -20.33 6.85 19.91
C LEU A 237 -19.65 5.94 18.87
N GLU A 238 -18.32 5.86 18.87
CA GLU A 238 -17.60 4.97 17.95
C GLU A 238 -17.91 3.49 18.22
N VAL A 239 -18.05 3.07 19.48
CA VAL A 239 -18.58 1.74 19.81
C VAL A 239 -19.99 1.52 19.22
N THR A 240 -20.90 2.50 19.28
CA THR A 240 -22.24 2.32 18.65
C THR A 240 -22.20 2.10 17.14
N ARG A 241 -21.13 2.55 16.46
CA ARG A 241 -20.94 2.45 15.01
C ARG A 241 -20.19 1.19 14.58
N GLN A 242 -19.18 0.79 15.35
CA GLN A 242 -18.26 -0.29 15.01
C GLN A 242 -18.64 -1.66 15.61
N ILE A 243 -19.57 -1.71 16.57
CA ILE A 243 -19.96 -2.97 17.23
C ILE A 243 -20.59 -3.96 16.25
N GLY A 244 -20.16 -5.22 16.29
CA GLY A 244 -20.48 -6.25 15.29
C GLY A 244 -19.65 -6.16 13.99
N GLY A 245 -18.74 -5.18 13.88
CA GLY A 245 -17.75 -5.09 12.81
C GLY A 245 -16.36 -5.60 13.20
N GLN A 246 -15.40 -5.49 12.26
CA GLN A 246 -13.99 -5.86 12.51
C GLN A 246 -13.33 -4.96 13.57
N ASN A 247 -13.69 -3.67 13.61
CA ASN A 247 -13.12 -2.68 14.53
C ASN A 247 -13.78 -2.68 15.93
N ALA A 248 -14.72 -3.60 16.20
CA ALA A 248 -15.47 -3.65 17.46
C ALA A 248 -14.57 -3.77 18.70
N LEU A 249 -13.43 -4.47 18.59
CA LEU A 249 -12.46 -4.62 19.68
C LEU A 249 -11.69 -3.31 19.92
N ALA A 250 -11.11 -2.71 18.89
CA ALA A 250 -10.37 -1.46 19.00
C ALA A 250 -11.24 -0.32 19.58
N ALA A 251 -12.50 -0.21 19.15
CA ALA A 251 -13.44 0.78 19.69
C ALA A 251 -13.75 0.56 21.18
N LEU A 252 -13.82 -0.69 21.65
CA LEU A 252 -14.00 -1.00 23.06
C LEU A 252 -12.71 -0.77 23.86
N ASP A 253 -11.55 -1.19 23.35
CA ASP A 253 -10.25 -0.94 23.99
C ASP A 253 -10.00 0.56 24.19
N ASP A 254 -10.26 1.38 23.16
CA ASP A 254 -10.25 2.84 23.25
C ASP A 254 -11.20 3.39 24.33
N LEU A 255 -12.40 2.81 24.45
CA LEU A 255 -13.40 3.24 25.44
C LEU A 255 -12.96 2.92 26.87
N TYR A 256 -12.49 1.69 27.14
CA TYR A 256 -12.03 1.29 28.46
C TYR A 256 -10.74 2.00 28.84
N ALA A 257 -9.81 2.22 27.90
CA ALA A 257 -8.63 3.04 28.10
C ALA A 257 -9.01 4.49 28.47
N LYS A 258 -9.94 5.11 27.72
CA LYS A 258 -10.40 6.47 28.02
C LYS A 258 -11.10 6.56 29.38
N GLN A 259 -11.83 5.52 29.77
CA GLN A 259 -12.47 5.48 31.09
C GLN A 259 -11.45 5.34 32.24
N ALA A 260 -10.29 4.71 32.01
CA ALA A 260 -9.21 4.62 32.99
C ALA A 260 -8.57 6.00 33.29
N GLU A 261 -8.53 6.91 32.31
CA GLU A 261 -8.06 8.30 32.48
C GLU A 261 -8.95 9.17 33.39
N ARG A 262 -10.11 8.68 33.84
CA ARG A 262 -11.07 9.46 34.63
C ARG A 262 -10.57 9.87 36.03
N VAL A 263 -9.72 9.04 36.66
CA VAL A 263 -9.28 9.19 38.06
C VAL A 263 -8.76 10.60 38.43
N PRO A 264 -7.84 11.24 37.67
CA PRO A 264 -7.34 12.58 38.00
C PRO A 264 -8.37 13.71 37.86
N LEU A 265 -9.53 13.48 37.24
CA LEU A 265 -10.51 14.53 36.94
C LEU A 265 -11.78 14.46 37.81
N PHE A 266 -12.09 13.29 38.40
CA PHE A 266 -13.30 13.07 39.19
C PHE A 266 -12.99 12.26 40.46
N GLU A 267 -13.40 12.77 41.63
CA GLU A 267 -13.24 12.05 42.92
C GLU A 267 -14.12 10.79 43.01
N TYR A 268 -15.21 10.72 42.24
CA TYR A 268 -16.14 9.59 42.21
C TYR A 268 -16.33 9.02 40.78
N PRO A 269 -16.29 7.69 40.59
CA PRO A 269 -15.97 6.65 41.58
C PRO A 269 -14.54 6.77 42.14
N ALA A 270 -14.30 6.30 43.36
CA ALA A 270 -12.96 6.32 43.95
C ALA A 270 -12.03 5.33 43.23
N ALA A 271 -10.73 5.64 43.12
CA ALA A 271 -9.75 4.86 42.35
C ALA A 271 -9.66 3.35 42.69
N GLY A 272 -9.98 2.97 43.94
CA GLY A 272 -10.01 1.56 44.38
C GLY A 272 -11.37 0.86 44.27
N SER A 273 -12.39 1.51 43.70
CA SER A 273 -13.75 0.98 43.60
C SER A 273 -13.87 -0.16 42.57
N GLN A 274 -14.93 -0.96 42.68
CA GLN A 274 -15.24 -2.06 41.75
C GLN A 274 -15.25 -1.61 40.29
N PHE A 275 -15.66 -0.36 40.03
CA PHE A 275 -15.63 0.29 38.72
C PHE A 275 -14.26 0.16 38.03
N TYR A 276 -13.19 0.66 38.66
CA TYR A 276 -11.85 0.57 38.10
C TYR A 276 -11.26 -0.84 38.14
N GLN A 277 -11.72 -1.70 39.05
CA GLN A 277 -11.33 -3.11 39.06
C GLN A 277 -11.87 -3.85 37.82
N LEU A 278 -13.07 -3.50 37.33
CA LEU A 278 -13.64 -4.07 36.10
C LEU A 278 -12.97 -3.50 34.83
N ILE A 279 -12.61 -2.21 34.83
CA ILE A 279 -11.82 -1.62 33.74
C ILE A 279 -10.43 -2.28 33.65
N ASP A 280 -9.72 -2.40 34.77
CA ASP A 280 -8.41 -3.06 34.83
C ASP A 280 -8.49 -4.55 34.46
N LEU A 281 -9.59 -5.22 34.83
CA LEU A 281 -9.87 -6.59 34.41
C LEU A 281 -10.03 -6.69 32.88
N TYR A 282 -10.87 -5.86 32.26
CA TYR A 282 -11.03 -5.84 30.80
C TYR A 282 -9.72 -5.55 30.08
N LEU A 283 -8.96 -4.54 30.52
CA LEU A 283 -7.70 -4.16 29.89
C LEU A 283 -6.64 -5.28 29.97
N ARG A 284 -6.71 -6.16 30.99
CA ARG A 284 -5.86 -7.34 31.16
C ARG A 284 -6.45 -8.63 30.59
N SER A 285 -7.72 -8.64 30.17
CA SER A 285 -8.37 -9.80 29.56
C SER A 285 -7.63 -10.23 28.29
N SER A 286 -7.60 -11.53 28.05
CA SER A 286 -7.07 -12.09 26.81
C SER A 286 -7.94 -11.70 25.61
N ALA A 287 -7.37 -11.74 24.39
CA ALA A 287 -8.07 -11.33 23.18
C ALA A 287 -9.41 -12.07 22.97
N ILE A 288 -9.49 -13.33 23.40
CA ILE A 288 -10.71 -14.14 23.29
C ILE A 288 -11.81 -13.68 24.27
N GLU A 289 -11.42 -13.32 25.49
CA GLU A 289 -12.34 -12.80 26.51
C GLU A 289 -12.84 -11.41 26.11
N LYS A 290 -11.96 -10.52 25.61
CA LYS A 290 -12.38 -9.23 25.04
C LYS A 290 -13.36 -9.41 23.86
N ARG A 291 -13.19 -10.45 23.03
CA ARG A 291 -14.11 -10.77 21.93
C ARG A 291 -15.46 -11.27 22.45
N MET A 292 -15.50 -12.04 23.54
CA MET A 292 -16.73 -12.40 24.23
C MET A 292 -17.44 -11.15 24.81
N THR A 293 -16.71 -10.22 25.42
CA THR A 293 -17.27 -8.90 25.83
C THR A 293 -17.87 -8.14 24.65
N ALA A 294 -17.24 -8.19 23.47
CA ALA A 294 -17.77 -7.56 22.26
C ALA A 294 -19.10 -8.19 21.77
N TYR A 295 -19.26 -9.52 21.85
CA TYR A 295 -20.54 -10.17 21.54
C TYR A 295 -21.67 -9.73 22.50
N LEU A 296 -21.37 -9.62 23.80
CA LEU A 296 -22.32 -9.10 24.80
C LEU A 296 -22.75 -7.66 24.46
N TYR A 297 -21.81 -6.80 24.08
CA TYR A 297 -22.11 -5.45 23.62
C TYR A 297 -22.97 -5.42 22.36
N GLU A 298 -22.65 -6.22 21.34
CA GLU A 298 -23.44 -6.30 20.10
C GLU A 298 -24.89 -6.71 20.42
N PHE A 299 -25.07 -7.78 21.20
CA PHE A 299 -26.38 -8.25 21.64
C PHE A 299 -27.19 -7.17 22.37
N LYS A 300 -26.53 -6.39 23.25
CA LYS A 300 -27.17 -5.31 24.02
C LYS A 300 -27.57 -4.11 23.16
N LEU A 301 -26.76 -3.77 22.16
CA LEU A 301 -26.87 -2.56 21.36
C LEU A 301 -27.72 -2.74 20.09
N LYS A 302 -27.76 -3.94 19.48
CA LYS A 302 -28.55 -4.23 18.25
C LYS A 302 -30.01 -3.81 18.31
N ARG A 303 -30.62 -3.76 19.50
CA ARG A 303 -32.03 -3.34 19.69
C ARG A 303 -32.24 -1.84 19.83
N SER A 304 -31.21 -1.09 20.23
CA SER A 304 -31.25 0.35 20.52
C SER A 304 -29.83 0.79 20.91
N PRO A 305 -28.98 1.18 19.94
CA PRO A 305 -27.67 1.74 20.25
C PRO A 305 -27.82 3.18 20.76
N SER A 306 -27.05 3.55 21.78
CA SER A 306 -26.85 4.95 22.19
C SER A 306 -25.65 5.07 23.13
N ILE A 307 -25.04 6.25 23.18
CA ILE A 307 -23.89 6.58 24.04
C ILE A 307 -24.15 6.18 25.50
N SER A 308 -25.31 6.56 26.05
CA SER A 308 -25.67 6.25 27.44
C SER A 308 -25.82 4.74 27.69
N ARG A 309 -26.24 3.95 26.70
CA ARG A 309 -26.35 2.48 26.82
C ARG A 309 -25.00 1.78 26.72
N VAL A 310 -24.08 2.29 25.90
CA VAL A 310 -22.68 1.81 25.86
C VAL A 310 -22.02 2.00 27.23
N LEU A 311 -22.11 3.21 27.78
CA LEU A 311 -21.44 3.58 29.03
C LEU A 311 -22.05 2.91 30.27
N SER A 312 -23.38 2.78 30.33
CA SER A 312 -24.05 2.11 31.46
C SER A 312 -23.91 0.59 31.45
N TYR A 313 -23.50 -0.02 30.34
CA TYR A 313 -23.28 -1.46 30.24
C TYR A 313 -21.82 -1.89 30.48
N MET A 314 -20.87 -0.95 30.62
CA MET A 314 -19.44 -1.26 30.79
C MET A 314 -19.16 -2.27 31.92
N ASP A 315 -19.58 -1.94 33.14
CA ASP A 315 -19.34 -2.82 34.29
C ASP A 315 -19.98 -4.20 34.10
N THR A 316 -21.24 -4.21 33.64
CA THR A 316 -22.02 -5.43 33.45
C THR A 316 -21.44 -6.32 32.35
N ALA A 317 -21.00 -5.77 31.22
CA ALA A 317 -20.42 -6.54 30.12
C ALA A 317 -19.17 -7.30 30.54
N VAL A 318 -18.30 -6.70 31.36
CA VAL A 318 -17.10 -7.37 31.90
C VAL A 318 -17.48 -8.42 32.95
N MET A 319 -18.50 -8.17 33.77
CA MET A 319 -18.99 -9.16 34.76
C MET A 319 -19.72 -10.35 34.12
N GLU A 320 -20.38 -10.15 32.97
CA GLU A 320 -21.08 -11.19 32.19
C GLU A 320 -20.13 -11.90 31.18
N THR A 321 -18.86 -11.49 31.07
CA THR A 321 -17.90 -12.10 30.13
C THR A 321 -17.41 -13.47 30.65
N PRO A 322 -17.53 -14.57 29.89
CA PRO A 322 -17.02 -15.88 30.27
C PRO A 322 -15.48 -15.93 30.31
N LEU A 323 -14.87 -15.76 31.49
CA LEU A 323 -13.42 -15.66 31.65
C LEU A 323 -12.72 -17.04 31.67
N ILE A 324 -12.59 -17.70 30.51
CA ILE A 324 -12.01 -19.05 30.41
C ILE A 324 -10.49 -19.12 30.64
N ASN A 325 -9.78 -17.98 30.52
CA ASN A 325 -8.33 -17.91 30.70
C ASN A 325 -7.96 -17.26 32.04
N ASN A 326 -8.50 -16.07 32.30
CA ASN A 326 -8.25 -15.33 33.52
C ASN A 326 -9.17 -15.80 34.66
N LYS A 327 -8.66 -15.84 35.90
CA LYS A 327 -9.38 -16.26 37.12
C LYS A 327 -9.84 -17.73 37.20
N VAL A 328 -9.78 -18.53 36.14
CA VAL A 328 -10.07 -19.97 36.22
C VAL A 328 -8.83 -20.74 36.66
N GLU A 329 -8.80 -21.14 37.93
CA GLU A 329 -7.75 -22.00 38.53
C GLU A 329 -8.30 -23.39 38.93
N THR A 330 -9.61 -23.56 38.99
CA THR A 330 -10.31 -24.78 39.43
C THR A 330 -11.33 -25.29 38.40
N ALA A 331 -11.71 -26.57 38.51
CA ALA A 331 -12.73 -27.20 37.68
C ALA A 331 -14.14 -26.60 37.89
N GLU A 332 -14.43 -26.05 39.08
CA GLU A 332 -15.69 -25.36 39.39
C GLU A 332 -15.77 -24.00 38.69
N GLU A 333 -14.68 -23.23 38.68
CA GLU A 333 -14.59 -21.97 37.91
C GLU A 333 -14.66 -22.24 36.41
N MET A 334 -13.97 -23.27 35.91
CA MET A 334 -14.05 -23.70 34.51
C MET A 334 -15.48 -24.11 34.13
N LEU A 335 -16.22 -24.77 35.03
CA LEU A 335 -17.63 -25.11 34.80
C LEU A 335 -18.49 -23.86 34.68
N SER A 336 -18.31 -22.86 35.55
CA SER A 336 -19.03 -21.57 35.47
C SER A 336 -18.78 -20.89 34.13
N SER A 337 -17.52 -20.75 33.73
CA SER A 337 -17.18 -20.10 32.45
C SER A 337 -17.71 -20.85 31.23
N LEU A 338 -17.72 -22.19 31.22
CA LEU A 338 -18.32 -22.95 30.13
C LEU A 338 -19.87 -22.84 30.12
N GLN A 339 -20.52 -22.72 31.28
CA GLN A 339 -21.96 -22.47 31.37
C GLN A 339 -22.34 -21.08 30.88
N GLU A 340 -21.61 -20.04 31.29
CA GLU A 340 -21.76 -18.66 30.82
C GLU A 340 -21.56 -18.57 29.29
N LEU A 341 -20.59 -19.31 28.75
CA LEU A 341 -20.31 -19.39 27.31
C LEU A 341 -21.43 -20.09 26.53
N LEU A 342 -22.04 -21.13 27.11
CA LEU A 342 -23.19 -21.83 26.53
C LEU A 342 -24.46 -20.97 26.56
N GLU A 343 -24.66 -20.17 27.61
CA GLU A 343 -25.73 -19.16 27.66
C GLU A 343 -25.52 -18.07 26.60
N LEU A 344 -24.30 -17.56 26.42
CA LEU A 344 -23.97 -16.62 25.35
C LEU A 344 -24.24 -17.20 23.95
N GLN A 345 -23.83 -18.45 23.69
CA GLN A 345 -24.13 -19.15 22.42
C GLN A 345 -25.65 -19.18 22.16
N ARG A 346 -26.44 -19.59 23.16
CA ARG A 346 -27.91 -19.69 23.07
C ARG A 346 -28.59 -18.34 22.86
N ASP A 347 -28.13 -17.28 23.53
CA ASP A 347 -28.72 -15.95 23.38
C ASP A 347 -28.49 -15.41 21.95
N ILE A 348 -27.32 -15.64 21.37
CA ILE A 348 -27.01 -15.30 19.97
C ILE A 348 -27.87 -16.14 19.00
N GLU A 349 -27.95 -17.47 19.18
CA GLU A 349 -28.78 -18.36 18.34
C GLU A 349 -30.28 -18.00 18.41
N SER A 350 -30.77 -17.70 19.60
CA SER A 350 -32.15 -17.28 19.87
C SER A 350 -32.46 -15.92 19.22
N TYR A 351 -31.53 -14.97 19.32
CA TYR A 351 -31.63 -13.68 18.62
C TYR A 351 -31.63 -13.86 17.10
N ASN A 352 -30.71 -14.66 16.55
CA ASN A 352 -30.59 -14.90 15.11
C ASN A 352 -31.83 -15.61 14.54
N THR A 353 -32.38 -16.57 15.29
CA THR A 353 -33.63 -17.26 14.95
C THR A 353 -34.83 -16.30 14.92
N ALA A 354 -34.87 -15.33 15.85
CA ALA A 354 -35.93 -14.32 15.91
C ALA A 354 -35.77 -13.17 14.91
N ASN A 355 -34.55 -12.91 14.41
CA ASN A 355 -34.21 -11.74 13.58
C ASN A 355 -33.43 -12.14 12.30
N PRO A 356 -33.97 -13.01 11.44
CA PRO A 356 -33.23 -13.55 10.27
C PRO A 356 -32.86 -12.50 9.20
N GLU A 357 -33.46 -11.30 9.25
CA GLU A 357 -33.12 -10.19 8.34
C GLU A 357 -31.90 -9.36 8.80
N ASN A 358 -31.49 -9.49 10.07
CA ASN A 358 -30.32 -8.80 10.65
C ASN A 358 -29.70 -9.66 11.77
N PRO A 359 -29.11 -10.82 11.44
CA PRO A 359 -28.45 -11.65 12.44
C PRO A 359 -27.19 -10.96 13.01
N MET A 360 -26.80 -11.38 14.20
CA MET A 360 -25.45 -11.24 14.72
C MET A 360 -24.53 -12.30 14.10
N GLU A 361 -23.22 -12.07 14.12
CA GLU A 361 -22.25 -13.13 13.85
C GLU A 361 -22.46 -14.28 14.86
N SER A 362 -22.58 -15.51 14.37
CA SER A 362 -22.64 -16.69 15.25
C SER A 362 -21.34 -16.83 16.01
N LEU A 363 -21.41 -17.23 17.28
CA LEU A 363 -20.23 -17.61 18.05
C LEU A 363 -19.50 -18.76 17.31
N PRO A 364 -18.19 -18.67 17.02
CA PRO A 364 -17.45 -19.71 16.31
C PRO A 364 -17.04 -20.85 17.27
N LEU A 365 -18.02 -21.31 18.05
CA LEU A 365 -17.99 -22.43 18.97
C LEU A 365 -19.34 -23.14 18.91
N ASP A 366 -19.32 -24.47 19.07
CA ASP A 366 -20.49 -25.24 19.47
C ASP A 366 -20.14 -26.10 20.68
N ILE A 367 -20.63 -25.66 21.84
CA ILE A 367 -20.52 -26.40 23.10
C ILE A 367 -21.87 -26.97 23.58
N SER A 368 -22.88 -27.00 22.71
CA SER A 368 -24.23 -27.52 23.00
C SER A 368 -24.24 -28.96 23.53
N LYS A 369 -23.21 -29.76 23.22
CA LYS A 369 -23.04 -31.13 23.73
C LYS A 369 -22.98 -31.22 25.26
N MET A 370 -22.65 -30.13 25.97
CA MET A 370 -22.72 -30.05 27.44
C MET A 370 -24.11 -30.35 28.01
N ASP A 371 -25.18 -30.06 27.26
CA ASP A 371 -26.57 -30.31 27.68
C ASP A 371 -26.90 -31.80 27.85
N ASN A 372 -26.13 -32.67 27.18
CA ASN A 372 -26.33 -34.11 27.21
C ASN A 372 -25.46 -34.82 28.27
N LEU A 373 -24.57 -34.08 28.94
CA LEU A 373 -23.69 -34.61 29.98
C LEU A 373 -24.37 -34.63 31.35
N THR A 374 -24.14 -35.69 32.12
CA THR A 374 -24.45 -35.72 33.55
C THR A 374 -23.48 -34.81 34.34
N SER A 375 -23.82 -34.45 35.58
CA SER A 375 -22.96 -33.61 36.42
C SER A 375 -21.54 -34.19 36.60
N ASP A 376 -21.44 -35.51 36.80
CA ASP A 376 -20.17 -36.23 36.91
C ASP A 376 -19.35 -36.18 35.61
N GLU A 377 -20.01 -36.11 34.44
CA GLU A 377 -19.34 -35.98 33.13
C GLU A 377 -18.99 -34.52 32.82
N GLN A 378 -19.76 -33.54 33.32
CA GLN A 378 -19.42 -32.11 33.24
C GLN A 378 -18.18 -31.79 34.08
N GLU A 379 -18.03 -32.39 35.26
CA GLU A 379 -16.81 -32.29 36.09
C GLU A 379 -15.59 -32.89 35.38
N GLN A 380 -15.75 -34.05 34.72
CA GLN A 380 -14.69 -34.65 33.91
C GLN A 380 -14.32 -33.82 32.67
N LEU A 381 -15.30 -33.17 32.03
CA LEU A 381 -15.06 -32.25 30.93
C LEU A 381 -14.29 -31.01 31.42
N THR A 382 -14.62 -30.45 32.56
CA THR A 382 -13.94 -29.25 33.06
C THR A 382 -12.55 -29.54 33.57
N ASP A 383 -12.32 -30.70 34.20
CA ASP A 383 -10.99 -31.23 34.48
C ASP A 383 -10.15 -31.39 33.19
N HIS A 384 -10.72 -31.97 32.13
CA HIS A 384 -10.06 -32.11 30.83
C HIS A 384 -9.70 -30.74 30.20
N MET A 385 -10.68 -29.84 30.14
CA MET A 385 -10.52 -28.47 29.63
C MET A 385 -9.52 -27.65 30.46
N LEU A 386 -9.32 -27.97 31.74
CA LEU A 386 -8.32 -27.32 32.59
C LEU A 386 -6.93 -27.98 32.44
N SER A 387 -6.87 -29.30 32.28
CA SER A 387 -5.60 -30.04 32.17
C SER A 387 -4.89 -29.87 30.82
N GLU A 388 -5.66 -29.78 29.73
CA GLU A 388 -5.13 -29.57 28.37
C GLU A 388 -5.02 -28.08 28.01
N ARG A 389 -5.39 -27.15 28.91
CA ARG A 389 -5.26 -25.71 28.67
C ARG A 389 -3.78 -25.33 28.50
N PRO A 390 -3.39 -24.63 27.42
CA PRO A 390 -2.02 -24.21 27.22
C PRO A 390 -1.51 -23.28 28.34
N VAL A 391 -0.19 -23.21 28.52
CA VAL A 391 0.46 -22.42 29.60
C VAL A 391 0.09 -20.92 29.58
N ASN A 392 -0.26 -20.38 28.41
CA ASN A 392 -0.68 -18.98 28.22
C ASN A 392 -2.21 -18.84 28.07
N GLY A 393 -2.99 -19.88 28.38
CA GLY A 393 -4.42 -19.95 28.10
C GLY A 393 -4.75 -20.36 26.66
N TYR A 394 -6.05 -20.42 26.37
CA TYR A 394 -6.60 -20.63 25.04
C TYR A 394 -6.40 -19.40 24.16
N ALA A 395 -5.75 -19.59 23.01
CA ALA A 395 -5.43 -18.50 22.08
C ALA A 395 -6.59 -18.10 21.15
N SER A 396 -7.54 -19.00 20.88
CA SER A 396 -8.66 -18.80 19.95
C SER A 396 -9.87 -19.65 20.33
N PHE A 397 -11.03 -19.35 19.74
CA PHE A 397 -12.23 -20.17 19.85
C PHE A 397 -11.98 -21.59 19.30
N GLU A 398 -11.26 -21.72 18.18
CA GLU A 398 -10.87 -23.02 17.62
C GLU A 398 -10.06 -23.86 18.63
N ALA A 399 -9.14 -23.27 19.39
CA ALA A 399 -8.38 -23.99 20.41
C ALA A 399 -9.29 -24.51 21.56
N ILE A 400 -10.30 -23.73 21.95
CA ILE A 400 -11.33 -24.15 22.92
C ILE A 400 -12.14 -25.32 22.34
N GLN A 401 -12.60 -25.22 21.08
CA GLN A 401 -13.38 -26.25 20.41
C GLN A 401 -12.61 -27.57 20.25
N ILE A 402 -11.31 -27.50 19.94
CA ILE A 402 -10.46 -28.69 19.75
C ILE A 402 -10.39 -29.49 21.06
N VAL A 403 -10.08 -28.84 22.18
CA VAL A 403 -10.00 -29.52 23.48
C VAL A 403 -11.39 -29.99 23.92
N PHE A 404 -12.42 -29.16 23.75
CA PHE A 404 -13.81 -29.55 24.04
C PHE A 404 -14.23 -30.82 23.28
N ASN A 405 -13.91 -30.91 21.99
CA ASN A 405 -14.25 -32.05 21.15
C ASN A 405 -13.43 -33.31 21.49
N GLN A 406 -12.21 -33.18 22.02
CA GLN A 406 -11.37 -34.32 22.44
C GLN A 406 -11.99 -35.11 23.60
N PHE A 407 -12.83 -34.47 24.42
CA PHE A 407 -13.56 -35.12 25.51
C PHE A 407 -14.55 -36.20 25.04
N PHE A 408 -15.10 -36.08 23.82
CA PHE A 408 -16.19 -36.93 23.33
C PHE A 408 -15.69 -38.07 22.43
N PRO A 409 -15.57 -39.32 22.92
CA PRO A 409 -15.08 -40.44 22.11
C PRO A 409 -16.09 -40.90 21.06
N GLY A 410 -15.81 -40.65 19.78
CA GLY A 410 -16.47 -41.34 18.65
C GLY A 410 -16.97 -40.47 17.49
N ASN A 411 -16.99 -39.13 17.62
CA ASN A 411 -17.71 -38.21 16.71
C ASN A 411 -17.32 -38.29 15.21
N GLU A 412 -16.08 -38.69 14.85
CA GLU A 412 -15.73 -38.89 13.43
C GLU A 412 -16.61 -39.96 12.77
N THR A 413 -17.08 -40.96 13.52
CA THR A 413 -17.90 -42.07 12.98
C THR A 413 -19.28 -41.58 12.57
N ASP A 414 -19.98 -40.85 13.46
CA ASP A 414 -21.35 -40.38 13.21
C ASP A 414 -21.40 -39.28 12.13
N ALA A 415 -20.41 -38.38 12.11
CA ALA A 415 -20.30 -37.36 11.06
C ALA A 415 -19.96 -37.97 9.68
N LEU A 416 -19.05 -38.94 9.64
CA LEU A 416 -18.72 -39.69 8.41
C LEU A 416 -19.90 -40.57 7.94
N ASP A 417 -20.66 -41.15 8.86
CA ASP A 417 -21.89 -41.88 8.55
C ASP A 417 -22.98 -40.94 8.00
N ALA A 418 -23.07 -39.69 8.44
CA ALA A 418 -23.94 -38.68 7.83
C ALA A 418 -23.54 -38.36 6.38
N VAL A 419 -22.24 -38.15 6.11
CA VAL A 419 -21.69 -37.98 4.75
C VAL A 419 -22.01 -39.20 3.88
N ASN A 420 -21.78 -40.41 4.41
CA ASN A 420 -22.05 -41.66 3.71
C ASN A 420 -23.54 -41.91 3.44
N ALA A 421 -24.41 -41.57 4.40
CA ALA A 421 -25.86 -41.65 4.24
C ALA A 421 -26.36 -40.65 3.19
N ALA A 422 -25.85 -39.42 3.18
CA ALA A 422 -26.18 -38.43 2.16
C ALA A 422 -25.74 -38.89 0.76
N ARG A 423 -24.54 -39.47 0.65
CA ARG A 423 -23.99 -40.08 -0.58
C ARG A 423 -24.87 -41.21 -1.11
N VAL A 424 -25.18 -42.21 -0.27
CA VAL A 424 -26.00 -43.37 -0.64
C VAL A 424 -27.41 -42.96 -1.07
N ASN A 425 -28.00 -41.96 -0.40
CA ASN A 425 -29.32 -41.44 -0.73
C ASN A 425 -29.33 -40.40 -1.86
N LYS A 426 -28.17 -40.02 -2.41
CA LYS A 426 -27.99 -38.95 -3.41
C LYS A 426 -28.66 -37.63 -2.99
N ASN A 427 -28.58 -37.28 -1.72
CA ASN A 427 -29.21 -36.08 -1.17
C ASN A 427 -28.19 -34.93 -1.06
N ILE A 428 -28.26 -33.99 -2.00
CA ILE A 428 -27.34 -32.85 -2.12
C ILE A 428 -27.42 -31.92 -0.89
N ASP A 429 -28.62 -31.56 -0.43
CA ASP A 429 -28.78 -30.70 0.76
C ASP A 429 -28.24 -31.37 2.02
N ALA A 430 -28.48 -32.68 2.20
CA ALA A 430 -27.91 -33.43 3.33
C ALA A 430 -26.38 -33.58 3.23
N MET A 431 -25.84 -33.73 2.02
CA MET A 431 -24.39 -33.82 1.79
C MET A 431 -23.71 -32.48 2.10
N ARG A 432 -24.31 -31.36 1.68
CA ARG A 432 -23.84 -30.00 2.03
C ARG A 432 -23.83 -29.80 3.55
N LEU A 433 -24.93 -30.15 4.25
CA LEU A 433 -24.99 -30.05 5.71
C LEU A 433 -23.98 -30.98 6.40
N ALA A 434 -23.74 -32.17 5.86
CA ALA A 434 -22.79 -33.13 6.44
C ALA A 434 -21.33 -32.71 6.25
N MET A 435 -20.96 -32.07 5.14
CA MET A 435 -19.60 -31.55 4.94
C MET A 435 -19.33 -30.23 5.67
N GLU A 436 -20.37 -29.41 5.89
CA GLU A 436 -20.28 -28.18 6.68
C GLU A 436 -20.40 -28.45 8.20
N ASN A 437 -20.55 -29.72 8.63
CA ASN A 437 -20.61 -30.10 10.04
C ASN A 437 -19.22 -30.03 10.70
N PRO A 438 -19.01 -29.19 11.74
CA PRO A 438 -17.73 -29.12 12.46
C PRO A 438 -17.24 -30.46 13.04
N ASP A 439 -18.17 -31.36 13.41
CA ASP A 439 -17.84 -32.69 13.94
C ASP A 439 -17.12 -33.60 12.95
N LEU A 440 -17.22 -33.33 11.64
CA LEU A 440 -16.47 -34.04 10.62
C LEU A 440 -14.96 -33.75 10.71
N GLY A 441 -14.58 -32.65 11.36
CA GLY A 441 -13.18 -32.32 11.68
C GLY A 441 -12.29 -32.13 10.45
N ILE A 442 -12.85 -31.58 9.37
CA ILE A 442 -12.16 -31.20 8.13
C ILE A 442 -11.99 -29.69 8.03
N THR A 443 -10.96 -29.23 7.33
CA THR A 443 -10.78 -27.83 6.97
C THR A 443 -11.36 -27.60 5.57
N LEU A 444 -12.33 -26.70 5.44
CA LEU A 444 -12.87 -26.30 4.14
C LEU A 444 -11.90 -25.33 3.45
N PRO A 445 -11.71 -25.39 2.11
CA PRO A 445 -10.89 -24.42 1.38
C PRO A 445 -11.38 -22.98 1.61
N ASN A 446 -10.46 -22.01 1.69
CA ASN A 446 -10.78 -20.60 1.96
C ASN A 446 -11.82 -20.05 0.97
N GLU A 447 -11.73 -20.47 -0.29
CA GLU A 447 -12.66 -20.08 -1.36
C GLU A 447 -14.10 -20.57 -1.08
N TYR A 448 -14.26 -21.75 -0.46
CA TYR A 448 -15.56 -22.38 -0.18
C TYR A 448 -16.44 -21.56 0.78
N GLY A 449 -15.83 -20.77 1.69
CA GLY A 449 -16.58 -19.90 2.59
C GLY A 449 -17.40 -18.83 1.86
N SER A 450 -16.85 -18.31 0.75
CA SER A 450 -17.38 -17.17 0.00
C SER A 450 -18.23 -17.51 -1.24
N VAL A 451 -18.29 -18.77 -1.67
CA VAL A 451 -19.03 -19.14 -2.89
C VAL A 451 -20.55 -19.24 -2.69
N SER A 452 -21.30 -19.09 -3.80
CA SER A 452 -22.77 -19.14 -3.79
C SER A 452 -23.31 -20.51 -3.37
N LYS A 453 -24.58 -20.56 -2.92
CA LYS A 453 -25.26 -21.83 -2.57
C LYS A 453 -25.18 -22.85 -3.71
N GLN A 454 -25.25 -22.40 -4.96
CA GLN A 454 -25.18 -23.25 -6.15
C GLN A 454 -23.81 -23.90 -6.34
N VAL A 455 -22.72 -23.20 -6.02
CA VAL A 455 -21.37 -23.79 -6.03
C VAL A 455 -21.20 -24.77 -4.86
N LYS A 456 -21.79 -24.49 -3.69
CA LYS A 456 -21.81 -25.45 -2.56
C LYS A 456 -22.61 -26.71 -2.88
N GLU A 457 -23.75 -26.57 -3.56
CA GLU A 457 -24.55 -27.67 -4.10
C GLU A 457 -23.76 -28.48 -5.15
N TYR A 458 -22.98 -27.83 -6.01
CA TYR A 458 -22.06 -28.48 -6.94
C TYR A 458 -20.98 -29.31 -6.22
N VAL A 459 -20.34 -28.77 -5.18
CA VAL A 459 -19.34 -29.54 -4.40
C VAL A 459 -20.02 -30.74 -3.72
N ALA A 460 -21.23 -30.57 -3.19
CA ALA A 460 -22.02 -31.67 -2.65
C ALA A 460 -22.37 -32.74 -3.71
N GLU A 461 -22.76 -32.35 -4.92
CA GLU A 461 -22.99 -33.28 -6.03
C GLU A 461 -21.69 -33.97 -6.47
N PHE A 462 -20.56 -33.27 -6.50
CA PHE A 462 -19.24 -33.82 -6.81
C PHE A 462 -18.84 -34.95 -5.83
N LEU A 463 -19.09 -34.76 -4.54
CA LEU A 463 -18.85 -35.77 -3.50
C LEU A 463 -19.81 -36.97 -3.58
N ILE A 464 -20.99 -36.80 -4.16
CA ILE A 464 -21.98 -37.87 -4.36
C ILE A 464 -21.62 -38.72 -5.58
N ASP A 465 -21.30 -38.09 -6.71
CA ASP A 465 -21.30 -38.75 -8.03
C ASP A 465 -19.92 -39.29 -8.48
N ASN A 466 -18.81 -38.82 -7.88
CA ASN A 466 -17.46 -39.25 -8.25
C ASN A 466 -16.86 -40.37 -7.37
N ILE A 467 -17.48 -40.74 -6.25
CA ILE A 467 -17.04 -41.86 -5.38
C ILE A 467 -18.10 -42.97 -5.32
N LYS A 468 -17.73 -44.18 -5.76
CA LYS A 468 -18.63 -45.35 -5.78
C LYS A 468 -18.84 -46.01 -4.42
N ARG A 469 -17.82 -46.03 -3.56
CA ARG A 469 -17.84 -46.62 -2.21
C ARG A 469 -18.23 -45.58 -1.15
N ASN A 470 -18.34 -45.99 0.09
CA ASN A 470 -18.41 -45.05 1.21
C ASN A 470 -17.03 -44.42 1.45
N TYR A 471 -17.03 -43.21 1.98
CA TYR A 471 -15.84 -42.58 2.56
C TYR A 471 -15.49 -43.33 3.85
N GLU A 472 -14.22 -43.70 3.98
CA GLU A 472 -13.67 -44.51 5.08
C GLU A 472 -13.03 -43.64 6.17
N ASN A 473 -12.72 -42.37 5.86
CA ASN A 473 -12.15 -41.39 6.78
C ASN A 473 -12.35 -39.96 6.25
N LYS A 474 -12.18 -38.98 7.14
CA LYS A 474 -12.35 -37.55 6.80
C LYS A 474 -11.37 -36.99 5.77
N LYS A 475 -10.17 -37.58 5.63
CA LYS A 475 -9.16 -37.13 4.65
C LYS A 475 -9.63 -37.37 3.21
N GLN A 476 -10.31 -38.48 2.97
CA GLN A 476 -10.96 -38.76 1.68
C GLN A 476 -12.05 -37.72 1.34
N VAL A 477 -12.83 -37.28 2.35
CA VAL A 477 -13.87 -36.26 2.17
C VAL A 477 -13.22 -34.91 1.85
N GLN A 478 -12.21 -34.50 2.62
CA GLN A 478 -11.46 -33.27 2.42
C GLN A 478 -10.82 -33.21 1.01
N TYR A 479 -10.11 -34.26 0.59
CA TYR A 479 -9.52 -34.34 -0.74
C TYR A 479 -10.56 -34.13 -1.86
N MET A 480 -11.75 -34.72 -1.74
CA MET A 480 -12.80 -34.56 -2.75
C MET A 480 -13.39 -33.15 -2.78
N ILE A 481 -13.47 -32.46 -1.65
CA ILE A 481 -13.89 -31.04 -1.57
C ILE A 481 -12.86 -30.15 -2.25
N GLU A 482 -11.57 -30.34 -1.93
CA GLU A 482 -10.48 -29.60 -2.55
C GLU A 482 -10.43 -29.81 -4.07
N LEU A 483 -10.63 -31.04 -4.54
CA LEU A 483 -10.66 -31.38 -5.96
C LEU A 483 -11.86 -30.73 -6.68
N ALA A 484 -13.04 -30.72 -6.05
CA ALA A 484 -14.24 -30.03 -6.58
C ALA A 484 -14.02 -28.51 -6.68
N VAL A 485 -13.48 -27.89 -5.62
CA VAL A 485 -13.23 -26.44 -5.61
C VAL A 485 -12.20 -26.05 -6.68
N GLN A 486 -11.12 -26.82 -6.86
CA GLN A 486 -10.16 -26.53 -7.95
C GLN A 486 -10.77 -26.71 -9.35
N ALA A 487 -11.64 -27.71 -9.55
CA ALA A 487 -12.37 -27.88 -10.80
C ALA A 487 -13.30 -26.68 -11.12
N GLN A 488 -13.96 -26.12 -10.11
CA GLN A 488 -14.75 -24.89 -10.23
C GLN A 488 -13.88 -23.66 -10.54
N LEU A 489 -12.75 -23.49 -9.86
CA LEU A 489 -11.81 -22.37 -10.11
C LEU A 489 -11.17 -22.42 -11.50
N ILE A 490 -10.98 -23.62 -12.06
CA ILE A 490 -10.62 -23.80 -13.48
C ILE A 490 -11.78 -23.37 -14.38
N TRP A 491 -13.01 -23.78 -14.06
CA TRP A 491 -14.19 -23.49 -14.86
C TRP A 491 -14.47 -21.99 -15.01
N GLU A 492 -14.21 -21.19 -13.99
CA GLU A 492 -14.46 -19.74 -14.01
C GLU A 492 -13.45 -18.96 -14.87
N GLN A 493 -12.23 -19.50 -15.07
CA GLN A 493 -11.08 -18.77 -15.59
C GLN A 493 -11.27 -18.18 -17.00
N ARG A 494 -10.65 -17.01 -17.25
CA ARG A 494 -10.64 -16.28 -18.54
C ARG A 494 -9.24 -15.81 -18.98
N GLU A 495 -8.23 -16.05 -18.16
CA GLU A 495 -6.84 -15.64 -18.41
C GLU A 495 -5.96 -16.88 -18.64
N LEU A 496 -5.21 -16.90 -19.75
CA LEU A 496 -4.42 -18.05 -20.18
C LEU A 496 -3.33 -18.46 -19.17
N GLY A 497 -2.50 -17.50 -18.74
CA GLY A 497 -1.42 -17.77 -17.78
C GLY A 497 -1.92 -18.24 -16.41
N VAL A 498 -3.05 -17.69 -15.92
CA VAL A 498 -3.63 -18.11 -14.65
C VAL A 498 -4.37 -19.45 -14.77
N LEU A 499 -4.92 -19.79 -15.94
CA LEU A 499 -5.43 -21.12 -16.22
C LEU A 499 -4.32 -22.17 -16.16
N GLN A 500 -3.16 -21.90 -16.78
CA GLN A 500 -2.01 -22.83 -16.77
C GLN A 500 -1.62 -23.22 -15.34
N SER A 501 -1.43 -22.25 -14.45
CA SER A 501 -1.08 -22.51 -13.04
C SER A 501 -2.15 -23.31 -12.29
N LYS A 502 -3.44 -23.10 -12.61
CA LYS A 502 -4.55 -23.88 -12.02
C LYS A 502 -4.63 -25.31 -12.57
N LEU A 503 -4.31 -25.52 -13.86
CA LEU A 503 -4.23 -26.85 -14.46
C LEU A 503 -3.09 -27.68 -13.85
N ASP A 504 -1.93 -27.06 -13.61
CA ASP A 504 -0.80 -27.71 -12.91
C ASP A 504 -1.20 -28.16 -11.49
N LEU A 505 -1.83 -27.27 -10.70
CA LEU A 505 -2.30 -27.59 -9.35
C LEU A 505 -3.38 -28.69 -9.33
N PHE A 506 -4.30 -28.67 -10.30
CA PHE A 506 -5.34 -29.68 -10.42
C PHE A 506 -4.78 -31.04 -10.87
N ALA A 507 -3.82 -31.04 -11.81
CA ALA A 507 -3.09 -32.24 -12.23
C ALA A 507 -2.26 -32.84 -11.07
N GLN A 508 -1.66 -32.00 -10.22
CA GLN A 508 -1.01 -32.44 -8.99
C GLN A 508 -2.02 -33.12 -8.06
N LYS A 509 -3.15 -32.51 -7.74
CA LYS A 509 -4.17 -33.13 -6.88
C LYS A 509 -4.67 -34.47 -7.45
N LEU A 510 -4.92 -34.56 -8.76
CA LEU A 510 -5.27 -35.84 -9.41
C LEU A 510 -4.18 -36.90 -9.25
N SER A 511 -2.90 -36.51 -9.27
CA SER A 511 -1.76 -37.42 -9.05
C SER A 511 -1.70 -37.98 -7.62
N GLU A 512 -2.20 -37.23 -6.64
CA GLU A 512 -2.25 -37.59 -5.22
C GLU A 512 -3.44 -38.51 -4.86
N GLY A 513 -4.42 -38.69 -5.75
CA GLY A 513 -5.65 -39.46 -5.50
C GLY A 513 -5.44 -40.85 -4.87
N PRO A 514 -4.48 -41.68 -5.35
CA PRO A 514 -4.16 -42.98 -4.74
C PRO A 514 -3.58 -42.95 -3.32
N ASN A 515 -3.22 -41.78 -2.77
CA ASN A 515 -2.90 -41.64 -1.35
C ASN A 515 -4.16 -41.65 -0.47
N TYR A 516 -5.33 -41.42 -1.07
CA TYR A 516 -6.62 -41.31 -0.38
C TYR A 516 -7.55 -42.47 -0.71
N PHE A 517 -7.58 -42.95 -1.96
CA PHE A 517 -8.45 -44.04 -2.42
C PHE A 517 -7.67 -45.17 -3.09
N ASP A 518 -7.93 -46.42 -2.70
CA ASP A 518 -7.42 -47.63 -3.34
C ASP A 518 -8.45 -48.15 -4.36
N ASP A 519 -8.54 -47.48 -5.51
CA ASP A 519 -9.48 -47.85 -6.58
C ASP A 519 -8.96 -47.55 -8.01
N PRO A 520 -9.42 -48.28 -9.05
CA PRO A 520 -8.91 -48.12 -10.40
C PRO A 520 -9.18 -46.76 -11.07
N GLU A 521 -10.16 -45.98 -10.60
CA GLU A 521 -10.56 -44.72 -11.20
C GLU A 521 -9.65 -43.58 -10.73
N THR A 522 -9.28 -43.55 -9.44
CA THR A 522 -8.22 -42.66 -8.94
C THR A 522 -6.86 -43.01 -9.54
N ASP A 523 -6.57 -44.29 -9.80
CA ASP A 523 -5.32 -44.70 -10.45
C ASP A 523 -5.25 -44.31 -11.94
N MET A 524 -6.40 -44.25 -12.63
CA MET A 524 -6.52 -43.65 -13.96
C MET A 524 -6.37 -42.12 -13.93
N LEU A 525 -7.03 -41.45 -12.99
CA LEU A 525 -6.90 -39.99 -12.82
C LEU A 525 -5.46 -39.58 -12.47
N ARG A 526 -4.74 -40.39 -11.70
CA ARG A 526 -3.31 -40.19 -11.46
C ARG A 526 -2.50 -40.19 -12.75
N GLN A 527 -2.78 -41.12 -13.68
CA GLN A 527 -2.09 -41.16 -14.98
C GLN A 527 -2.39 -39.89 -15.81
N VAL A 528 -3.63 -39.40 -15.77
CA VAL A 528 -4.02 -38.15 -16.44
C VAL A 528 -3.30 -36.94 -15.84
N GLY A 529 -3.25 -36.84 -14.50
CA GLY A 529 -2.52 -35.78 -13.80
C GLY A 529 -1.02 -35.81 -14.08
N LEU A 530 -0.37 -36.98 -13.93
CA LEU A 530 1.05 -37.15 -14.24
C LEU A 530 1.37 -36.81 -15.70
N HIS A 531 0.53 -37.22 -16.66
CA HIS A 531 0.74 -36.90 -18.07
C HIS A 531 0.74 -35.39 -18.35
N HIS A 532 -0.12 -34.61 -17.67
CA HIS A 532 -0.09 -33.15 -17.75
C HIS A 532 1.16 -32.55 -17.10
N LEU A 533 1.57 -33.06 -15.93
CA LEU A 533 2.77 -32.59 -15.22
C LEU A 533 4.07 -32.88 -16.00
N GLU A 534 4.12 -33.98 -16.75
CA GLU A 534 5.22 -34.38 -17.63
C GLU A 534 5.33 -33.54 -18.92
N LEU A 535 4.33 -32.70 -19.25
CA LEU A 535 4.41 -31.79 -20.40
C LEU A 535 5.54 -30.76 -20.22
N SER A 536 6.34 -30.56 -21.27
CA SER A 536 7.39 -29.53 -21.30
C SER A 536 6.84 -28.11 -21.18
N LYS A 537 7.70 -27.15 -20.85
CA LYS A 537 7.35 -25.71 -20.75
C LYS A 537 6.87 -25.12 -22.09
N VAL A 538 7.18 -25.77 -23.22
CA VAL A 538 6.63 -25.44 -24.55
C VAL A 538 5.18 -25.90 -24.67
N ASN A 539 4.89 -27.13 -24.22
CA ASN A 539 3.59 -27.77 -24.41
C ASN A 539 2.50 -27.23 -23.47
N LYS A 540 2.84 -26.91 -22.20
CA LYS A 540 1.82 -26.48 -21.21
C LYS A 540 1.01 -25.24 -21.63
N PRO A 541 1.60 -24.15 -22.15
CA PRO A 541 0.84 -22.99 -22.65
C PRO A 541 -0.07 -23.34 -23.85
N ILE A 542 0.40 -24.19 -24.77
CA ILE A 542 -0.36 -24.61 -25.95
C ILE A 542 -1.56 -25.49 -25.54
N PHE A 543 -1.34 -26.41 -24.60
CA PHE A 543 -2.40 -27.22 -24.00
C PHE A 543 -3.41 -26.33 -23.27
N ALA A 544 -2.96 -25.36 -22.47
CA ALA A 544 -3.82 -24.43 -21.75
C ALA A 544 -4.67 -23.56 -22.69
N PHE A 545 -4.14 -23.13 -23.84
CA PHE A 545 -4.90 -22.39 -24.86
C PHE A 545 -6.06 -23.23 -25.42
N LYS A 546 -5.77 -24.48 -25.81
CA LYS A 546 -6.76 -25.44 -26.29
C LYS A 546 -7.84 -25.70 -25.23
N TYR A 547 -7.44 -25.85 -23.98
CA TYR A 547 -8.32 -26.02 -22.83
C TYR A 547 -9.24 -24.80 -22.63
N LEU A 548 -8.68 -23.58 -22.65
CA LEU A 548 -9.42 -22.32 -22.49
C LEU A 548 -10.51 -22.14 -23.56
N HIS A 549 -10.18 -22.48 -24.82
CA HIS A 549 -11.13 -22.41 -25.93
C HIS A 549 -12.30 -23.39 -25.74
N LEU A 550 -12.01 -24.67 -25.44
CA LEU A 550 -13.04 -25.69 -25.21
C LEU A 550 -13.92 -25.34 -23.99
N LEU A 551 -13.31 -24.82 -22.93
CA LEU A 551 -14.01 -24.34 -21.74
C LEU A 551 -14.94 -23.17 -22.05
N GLY A 552 -14.48 -22.21 -22.87
CA GLY A 552 -15.31 -21.10 -23.32
C GLY A 552 -16.51 -21.55 -24.14
N VAL A 553 -16.30 -22.48 -25.09
CA VAL A 553 -17.38 -23.03 -25.93
C VAL A 553 -18.44 -23.72 -25.10
N GLU A 554 -18.05 -24.55 -24.13
CA GLU A 554 -19.00 -25.26 -23.26
C GLU A 554 -19.74 -24.31 -22.30
N ARG A 555 -19.05 -23.31 -21.74
CA ARG A 555 -19.68 -22.29 -20.89
C ARG A 555 -20.73 -21.47 -21.65
N ASN A 556 -20.46 -21.16 -22.92
CA ASN A 556 -21.38 -20.40 -23.77
C ASN A 556 -22.51 -21.25 -24.39
N SER A 557 -22.35 -22.57 -24.49
CA SER A 557 -23.43 -23.48 -24.94
C SER A 557 -24.52 -23.65 -23.86
N LYS A 558 -24.12 -23.66 -22.59
CA LYS A 558 -24.98 -23.82 -21.40
C LYS A 558 -25.63 -22.49 -20.94
N GLN A 559 -26.35 -21.80 -21.83
CA GLN A 559 -26.96 -20.45 -21.66
C GLN A 559 -27.79 -20.16 -20.39
N ALA A 560 -28.04 -21.14 -19.51
CA ALA A 560 -28.80 -20.98 -18.26
C ALA A 560 -27.98 -21.26 -16.98
N VAL A 561 -26.76 -21.81 -17.06
CA VAL A 561 -25.96 -22.23 -15.89
C VAL A 561 -24.48 -21.91 -16.10
N VAL A 562 -24.18 -20.63 -16.35
CA VAL A 562 -22.82 -20.14 -16.68
C VAL A 562 -21.83 -20.29 -15.52
N GLU A 563 -22.34 -20.34 -14.28
CA GLU A 563 -21.57 -20.26 -13.03
C GLU A 563 -21.16 -21.62 -12.42
N ILE A 564 -21.56 -22.76 -12.99
CA ILE A 564 -21.27 -24.08 -12.39
C ILE A 564 -20.46 -24.94 -13.34
N ALA A 565 -19.35 -25.50 -12.85
CA ALA A 565 -18.56 -26.46 -13.59
C ALA A 565 -19.33 -27.75 -13.90
N ASP A 566 -19.02 -28.36 -15.04
CA ASP A 566 -19.36 -29.77 -15.28
C ASP A 566 -18.16 -30.64 -14.84
N PRO A 567 -18.26 -31.44 -13.76
CA PRO A 567 -17.13 -32.21 -13.24
C PRO A 567 -16.51 -33.12 -14.29
N ARG A 568 -17.36 -33.76 -15.10
CA ARG A 568 -16.95 -34.74 -16.10
C ARG A 568 -16.32 -34.07 -17.30
N PHE A 569 -16.76 -32.86 -17.64
CA PHE A 569 -16.10 -32.03 -18.63
C PHE A 569 -14.70 -31.63 -18.16
N VAL A 570 -14.56 -31.01 -16.98
CA VAL A 570 -13.25 -30.55 -16.46
C VAL A 570 -12.25 -31.70 -16.29
N LEU A 571 -12.66 -32.84 -15.71
CA LEU A 571 -11.81 -34.03 -15.61
C LEU A 571 -11.50 -34.65 -16.99
N GLY A 572 -12.48 -34.64 -17.91
CA GLY A 572 -12.32 -35.16 -19.26
C GLY A 572 -11.41 -34.30 -20.15
N LEU A 573 -11.36 -32.98 -19.94
CA LEU A 573 -10.51 -32.06 -20.70
C LEU A 573 -9.01 -32.35 -20.48
N LEU A 574 -8.58 -32.74 -19.28
CA LEU A 574 -7.20 -33.19 -19.05
C LEU A 574 -6.86 -34.51 -19.76
N SER A 575 -7.88 -35.29 -20.15
CA SER A 575 -7.72 -36.55 -20.90
C SER A 575 -7.79 -36.36 -22.43
N ILE A 576 -7.83 -35.12 -22.93
CA ILE A 576 -7.95 -34.84 -24.37
C ILE A 576 -6.65 -35.20 -25.10
N PRO A 577 -6.73 -35.82 -26.29
CA PRO A 577 -5.57 -36.02 -27.16
C PRO A 577 -4.84 -34.70 -27.44
N PHE A 578 -3.60 -34.65 -26.98
CA PHE A 578 -2.61 -33.62 -27.24
C PHE A 578 -1.36 -34.31 -27.80
N GLU A 579 -0.74 -33.72 -28.82
CA GLU A 579 0.50 -34.25 -29.41
C GLU A 579 1.65 -33.34 -28.99
N PRO A 580 2.54 -33.79 -28.08
CA PRO A 580 3.72 -33.03 -27.67
C PRO A 580 4.65 -32.73 -28.84
N ILE A 581 5.24 -31.54 -28.87
CA ILE A 581 6.19 -31.13 -29.93
C ILE A 581 7.39 -32.07 -30.07
N GLU A 582 7.79 -32.74 -28.98
CA GLU A 582 8.91 -33.68 -28.91
C GLU A 582 8.66 -34.97 -29.74
N ASN A 583 7.39 -35.29 -30.05
CA ASN A 583 7.07 -36.40 -30.96
C ASN A 583 7.34 -36.05 -32.44
N ALA A 584 7.48 -34.76 -32.77
CA ALA A 584 7.66 -34.26 -34.13
C ALA A 584 9.14 -34.37 -34.58
N THR A 585 9.60 -35.60 -34.79
CA THR A 585 11.01 -35.93 -35.10
C THR A 585 11.38 -35.88 -36.60
N THR A 586 10.41 -35.59 -37.48
CA THR A 586 10.63 -35.48 -38.94
C THR A 586 9.94 -34.24 -39.50
N ILE A 587 10.41 -33.74 -40.65
CA ILE A 587 9.88 -32.50 -41.27
C ILE A 587 8.37 -32.60 -41.51
N ASP A 588 7.87 -33.75 -41.96
CA ASP A 588 6.43 -33.94 -42.20
C ASP A 588 5.62 -33.98 -40.89
N GLN A 589 6.18 -34.55 -39.80
CA GLN A 589 5.54 -34.50 -38.48
C GLN A 589 5.58 -33.08 -37.88
N MET A 590 6.71 -32.37 -37.95
CA MET A 590 6.81 -30.99 -37.47
C MET A 590 5.91 -30.05 -38.27
N ASN A 591 5.78 -30.27 -39.59
CA ASN A 591 4.83 -29.52 -40.40
C ASN A 591 3.39 -29.83 -40.01
N HIS A 592 3.06 -31.10 -39.75
CA HIS A 592 1.73 -31.51 -39.30
C HIS A 592 1.39 -30.93 -37.92
N TRP A 593 2.33 -30.94 -36.98
CA TRP A 593 2.18 -30.35 -35.66
C TRP A 593 1.92 -28.84 -35.76
N LEU A 594 2.77 -28.10 -36.51
CA LEU A 594 2.60 -26.66 -36.74
C LEU A 594 1.30 -26.30 -37.49
N ASP A 595 0.85 -27.11 -38.46
CA ASP A 595 -0.46 -26.93 -39.10
C ASP A 595 -1.61 -27.17 -38.10
N THR A 596 -1.52 -28.20 -37.26
CA THR A 596 -2.55 -28.53 -36.25
C THR A 596 -2.66 -27.42 -35.19
N THR A 597 -1.55 -27.01 -34.57
CA THR A 597 -1.52 -25.93 -33.57
C THR A 597 -2.06 -24.62 -34.14
N MET A 598 -1.67 -24.27 -35.38
CA MET A 598 -2.15 -23.06 -36.06
C MET A 598 -3.67 -23.11 -36.33
N ILE A 599 -4.23 -24.29 -36.63
CA ILE A 599 -5.68 -24.48 -36.80
C ILE A 599 -6.40 -24.36 -35.46
N GLU A 600 -5.87 -24.94 -34.39
CA GLU A 600 -6.44 -24.81 -33.04
C GLU A 600 -6.45 -23.36 -32.56
N GLN A 601 -5.37 -22.61 -32.83
CA GLN A 601 -5.27 -21.17 -32.59
C GLN A 601 -6.28 -20.37 -33.40
N PHE A 602 -6.33 -20.57 -34.72
CA PHE A 602 -7.29 -19.86 -35.57
C PHE A 602 -8.75 -20.09 -35.10
N ASN A 603 -9.10 -21.32 -34.72
CA ASN A 603 -10.42 -21.62 -34.17
C ASN A 603 -10.65 -20.93 -32.81
N GLY A 604 -9.64 -20.93 -31.93
CA GLY A 604 -9.68 -20.24 -30.64
C GLY A 604 -9.87 -18.73 -30.78
N HIS A 605 -9.07 -18.05 -31.61
CA HIS A 605 -9.21 -16.61 -31.84
C HIS A 605 -10.58 -16.23 -32.42
N ASN A 606 -11.10 -16.98 -33.41
CA ASN A 606 -12.46 -16.74 -33.93
C ASN A 606 -13.54 -16.82 -32.83
N PHE A 607 -13.33 -17.64 -31.79
CA PHE A 607 -14.18 -17.67 -30.61
C PHE A 607 -13.88 -16.48 -29.68
N PHE A 608 -12.63 -16.26 -29.29
CA PHE A 608 -12.21 -15.22 -28.34
C PHE A 608 -12.45 -13.77 -28.86
N ASP A 609 -12.40 -13.52 -30.16
CA ASP A 609 -12.74 -12.20 -30.73
C ASP A 609 -14.19 -11.75 -30.41
N ASN A 610 -15.06 -12.71 -30.07
CA ASN A 610 -16.45 -12.46 -29.67
C ASN A 610 -16.65 -12.40 -28.14
N TYR A 611 -15.64 -12.75 -27.32
CA TYR A 611 -15.76 -12.87 -25.86
C TYR A 611 -14.48 -12.41 -25.14
N LYS A 612 -14.58 -11.55 -24.13
CA LYS A 612 -13.40 -10.97 -23.45
C LYS A 612 -12.57 -12.03 -22.70
N PHE A 613 -11.48 -12.50 -23.31
CA PHE A 613 -10.46 -13.39 -22.74
C PHE A 613 -9.07 -12.73 -22.83
N ASN A 614 -8.16 -13.07 -21.92
CA ASN A 614 -6.76 -12.62 -21.95
C ASN A 614 -5.85 -13.78 -22.37
N LEU A 615 -5.15 -13.61 -23.50
CA LEU A 615 -4.34 -14.64 -24.15
C LEU A 615 -2.82 -14.38 -24.04
N SER A 616 -2.40 -13.48 -23.14
CA SER A 616 -0.99 -13.19 -22.92
C SER A 616 -0.19 -14.47 -22.61
N GLY A 617 0.94 -14.65 -23.31
CA GLY A 617 1.78 -15.84 -23.24
C GLY A 617 1.48 -16.93 -24.27
N GLU A 618 0.55 -16.71 -25.21
CA GLU A 618 0.31 -17.64 -26.32
C GLU A 618 1.45 -17.69 -27.35
N LEU A 619 1.54 -18.80 -28.09
CA LEU A 619 2.33 -18.92 -29.31
C LEU A 619 1.59 -18.19 -30.46
N ASP A 620 2.28 -17.46 -31.32
CA ASP A 620 1.71 -16.81 -32.52
C ASP A 620 2.20 -17.48 -33.81
N LEU A 621 1.29 -18.22 -34.45
CA LEU A 621 1.50 -18.85 -35.76
C LEU A 621 0.81 -18.10 -36.92
N SER A 622 0.30 -16.89 -36.72
CA SER A 622 -0.44 -16.11 -37.73
C SER A 622 0.34 -15.95 -39.04
N LYS A 623 1.63 -15.56 -38.96
CA LYS A 623 2.53 -15.40 -40.12
C LYS A 623 2.77 -16.70 -40.89
N ARG A 624 2.61 -17.87 -40.26
CA ARG A 624 2.71 -19.17 -40.94
C ARG A 624 1.56 -19.39 -41.91
N ALA A 625 0.39 -18.81 -41.66
CA ALA A 625 -0.76 -18.92 -42.56
C ALA A 625 -0.46 -18.33 -43.96
N GLU A 626 0.38 -17.29 -44.02
CA GLU A 626 0.79 -16.59 -45.25
C GLU A 626 1.77 -17.37 -46.14
N LEU A 627 2.39 -18.45 -45.61
CA LEU A 627 3.37 -19.26 -46.34
C LEU A 627 2.72 -20.25 -47.32
N SER A 628 3.35 -20.46 -48.47
CA SER A 628 3.01 -21.54 -49.41
C SER A 628 3.23 -22.92 -48.78
N PRO A 629 2.66 -24.01 -49.34
CA PRO A 629 2.89 -25.37 -48.83
C PRO A 629 4.37 -25.73 -48.69
N GLU A 630 5.22 -25.26 -49.62
CA GLU A 630 6.66 -25.44 -49.61
C GLU A 630 7.31 -24.58 -48.50
N GLY A 631 6.92 -23.30 -48.38
CA GLY A 631 7.40 -22.42 -47.32
C GLY A 631 7.04 -22.90 -45.91
N ARG A 632 5.89 -23.56 -45.75
CA ARG A 632 5.47 -24.22 -44.51
C ARG A 632 6.36 -25.40 -44.15
N LYS A 633 6.73 -26.23 -45.13
CA LYS A 633 7.72 -27.30 -44.94
C LYS A 633 9.12 -26.78 -44.62
N GLU A 634 9.54 -25.68 -45.23
CA GLU A 634 10.80 -25.01 -44.87
C GLU A 634 10.79 -24.47 -43.43
N LEU A 635 9.67 -23.94 -42.93
CA LEU A 635 9.53 -23.54 -41.52
C LEU A 635 9.54 -24.75 -40.59
N ALA A 636 8.93 -25.87 -40.99
CA ALA A 636 8.97 -27.10 -40.20
C ALA A 636 10.38 -27.71 -40.13
N GLU A 637 11.12 -27.69 -41.24
CA GLU A 637 12.54 -28.07 -41.27
C GLU A 637 13.39 -27.14 -40.40
N TRP A 638 13.10 -25.83 -40.42
CA TRP A 638 13.75 -24.84 -39.55
C TRP A 638 13.53 -25.13 -38.06
N VAL A 639 12.28 -25.24 -37.61
CA VAL A 639 11.96 -25.51 -36.20
C VAL A 639 12.54 -26.85 -35.74
N LEU A 640 12.49 -27.88 -36.60
CA LEU A 640 13.08 -29.19 -36.33
C LEU A 640 14.61 -29.15 -36.12
N ASN A 641 15.32 -28.34 -36.91
CA ASN A 641 16.79 -28.22 -36.80
C ASN A 641 17.25 -27.46 -35.54
N GLU A 642 16.41 -26.58 -35.00
CA GLU A 642 16.73 -25.74 -33.83
C GLU A 642 16.10 -26.26 -32.53
N GLN A 643 15.76 -27.55 -32.46
CA GLN A 643 15.12 -28.22 -31.32
C GLN A 643 15.86 -28.04 -29.99
N ASP A 644 17.20 -28.02 -30.00
CA ASP A 644 18.02 -27.83 -28.80
C ASP A 644 17.98 -26.38 -28.27
N ARG A 645 17.32 -25.44 -28.96
CA ARG A 645 17.36 -23.99 -28.65
C ARG A 645 16.07 -23.44 -28.04
N TYR A 646 15.05 -24.26 -27.81
CA TYR A 646 13.82 -23.82 -27.17
C TYR A 646 13.42 -24.69 -25.98
N GLU A 647 13.54 -24.13 -24.77
CA GLU A 647 13.11 -24.78 -23.53
C GLU A 647 11.64 -24.47 -23.20
N ASP A 648 11.18 -23.26 -23.56
CA ASP A 648 9.82 -22.75 -23.35
C ASP A 648 9.14 -22.21 -24.63
N VAL A 649 7.85 -21.89 -24.53
CA VAL A 649 7.04 -21.38 -25.66
C VAL A 649 7.54 -20.03 -26.20
N GLY A 650 8.17 -19.19 -25.36
CA GLY A 650 8.76 -17.92 -25.77
C GLY A 650 10.03 -18.10 -26.58
N ASN A 651 10.87 -19.07 -26.20
CA ASN A 651 12.03 -19.46 -27.00
C ASN A 651 11.57 -20.04 -28.36
N LEU A 652 10.54 -20.90 -28.37
CA LEU A 652 9.97 -21.42 -29.62
C LEU A 652 9.42 -20.30 -30.51
N GLN A 653 8.72 -19.31 -29.93
CA GLN A 653 8.26 -18.14 -30.65
C GLN A 653 9.42 -17.34 -31.25
N TYR A 654 10.53 -17.19 -30.53
CA TYR A 654 11.74 -16.56 -31.05
C TYR A 654 12.30 -17.34 -32.25
N VAL A 655 12.46 -18.67 -32.16
CA VAL A 655 12.94 -19.53 -33.27
C VAL A 655 12.05 -19.37 -34.51
N ILE A 656 10.72 -19.38 -34.34
CA ILE A 656 9.75 -19.19 -35.42
C ILE A 656 9.85 -17.79 -36.01
N ASN A 657 9.97 -16.75 -35.17
CA ASN A 657 10.13 -15.37 -35.63
C ASN A 657 11.40 -15.19 -36.49
N GLN A 658 12.51 -15.87 -36.18
CA GLN A 658 13.74 -15.81 -36.98
C GLN A 658 13.60 -16.43 -38.38
N PHE A 659 12.71 -17.41 -38.59
CA PHE A 659 12.43 -17.91 -39.95
C PHE A 659 11.85 -16.82 -40.87
N PHE A 660 11.13 -15.85 -40.31
CA PHE A 660 10.59 -14.71 -41.06
C PHE A 660 11.59 -13.56 -41.23
N THR A 661 12.80 -13.64 -40.64
CA THR A 661 13.88 -12.68 -40.89
C THR A 661 14.72 -13.16 -42.08
N ALA A 662 14.48 -12.56 -43.26
CA ALA A 662 15.26 -12.82 -44.46
C ALA A 662 15.89 -11.52 -44.98
N PRO A 663 17.15 -11.53 -45.46
CA PRO A 663 17.80 -10.34 -46.00
C PRO A 663 17.12 -9.89 -47.31
N ASN A 664 16.92 -8.58 -47.47
CA ASN A 664 16.30 -8.02 -48.68
C ASN A 664 17.33 -7.88 -49.81
N VAL A 665 17.73 -9.02 -50.38
CA VAL A 665 18.73 -9.11 -51.45
C VAL A 665 18.13 -9.52 -52.78
N THR A 666 18.61 -8.87 -53.85
CA THR A 666 18.19 -9.16 -55.23
C THR A 666 19.40 -9.52 -56.09
N GLY A 667 19.35 -10.68 -56.75
CA GLY A 667 20.31 -11.06 -57.77
C GLY A 667 19.95 -10.47 -59.14
N ASN A 668 20.92 -9.88 -59.83
CA ASN A 668 20.83 -9.51 -61.23
C ASN A 668 21.77 -10.39 -62.04
N ASP A 669 21.19 -11.36 -62.75
CA ASP A 669 21.91 -12.36 -63.52
C ASP A 669 22.70 -11.73 -64.69
N ILE A 670 22.11 -10.73 -65.38
CA ILE A 670 22.73 -10.06 -66.54
C ILE A 670 24.04 -9.36 -66.16
N THR A 671 24.12 -8.80 -64.96
CA THR A 671 25.32 -8.10 -64.46
C THR A 671 26.19 -8.95 -63.53
N ASN A 672 25.79 -10.19 -63.22
CA ASN A 672 26.43 -11.06 -62.22
C ASN A 672 26.66 -10.33 -60.87
N THR A 673 25.63 -9.68 -60.33
CA THR A 673 25.69 -8.93 -59.07
C THR A 673 24.54 -9.24 -58.14
N ILE A 674 24.77 -9.19 -56.81
CA ILE A 674 23.71 -9.15 -55.80
C ILE A 674 23.67 -7.74 -55.22
N THR A 675 22.50 -7.11 -55.21
CA THR A 675 22.24 -5.81 -54.56
C THR A 675 21.54 -6.02 -53.22
N GLY A 676 21.89 -5.23 -52.21
CA GLY A 676 21.33 -5.32 -50.86
C GLY A 676 22.18 -6.13 -49.86
N LEU A 677 23.37 -6.60 -50.26
CA LEU A 677 24.34 -7.21 -49.34
C LEU A 677 24.97 -6.13 -48.44
N ASP A 678 25.06 -6.42 -47.14
CA ASP A 678 25.78 -5.61 -46.15
C ASP A 678 26.62 -6.50 -45.20
N ASP A 679 27.31 -5.86 -44.24
CA ASP A 679 28.21 -6.51 -43.29
C ASP A 679 27.49 -7.28 -42.17
N THR A 680 26.16 -7.23 -42.09
CA THR A 680 25.35 -8.06 -41.18
C THR A 680 24.99 -9.41 -41.80
N MET A 681 25.38 -9.67 -43.05
CA MET A 681 25.04 -10.86 -43.79
C MET A 681 26.22 -11.82 -43.98
N GLU A 682 25.88 -13.08 -44.23
CA GLU A 682 26.82 -14.11 -44.67
C GLU A 682 26.25 -14.87 -45.87
N ILE A 683 27.14 -15.42 -46.70
CA ILE A 683 26.77 -16.13 -47.93
C ILE A 683 27.38 -17.53 -48.01
N SER A 684 26.63 -18.45 -48.62
CA SER A 684 27.07 -19.82 -48.91
C SER A 684 26.92 -20.12 -50.40
N PHE A 685 27.94 -20.74 -50.99
CA PHE A 685 27.93 -21.20 -52.39
C PHE A 685 27.72 -22.71 -52.53
N ASP A 686 27.68 -23.42 -51.40
CA ASP A 686 27.81 -24.88 -51.30
C ASP A 686 26.58 -25.55 -50.67
N GLY A 687 25.41 -24.91 -50.79
CA GLY A 687 24.15 -25.48 -50.32
C GLY A 687 23.91 -25.31 -48.81
N LYS A 688 24.32 -24.17 -48.24
CA LYS A 688 24.23 -23.80 -46.81
C LYS A 688 25.24 -24.50 -45.89
N LEU A 689 26.26 -25.18 -46.42
CA LEU A 689 27.24 -25.94 -45.63
C LEU A 689 28.34 -25.07 -45.02
N ASN A 690 28.92 -24.14 -45.79
CA ASN A 690 29.89 -23.17 -45.30
C ASN A 690 29.41 -21.75 -45.58
N TRP A 691 29.35 -20.94 -44.53
CA TRP A 691 28.95 -19.54 -44.59
C TRP A 691 30.17 -18.62 -44.50
N LEU A 692 30.19 -17.61 -45.36
CA LEU A 692 31.26 -16.61 -45.48
C LEU A 692 30.67 -15.25 -45.14
N ASP A 693 31.13 -14.63 -44.05
CA ASP A 693 30.77 -13.26 -43.68
C ASP A 693 31.04 -12.32 -44.85
N VAL A 694 30.02 -11.59 -45.31
CA VAL A 694 30.13 -10.65 -46.44
C VAL A 694 31.24 -9.63 -46.22
N ALA A 695 31.45 -9.19 -44.97
CA ALA A 695 32.50 -8.25 -44.61
C ALA A 695 33.92 -8.79 -44.84
N SER A 696 34.09 -10.12 -44.89
CA SER A 696 35.39 -10.77 -45.11
C SER A 696 35.76 -10.93 -46.60
N ILE A 697 34.83 -10.71 -47.52
CA ILE A 697 34.98 -11.10 -48.93
C ILE A 697 35.53 -9.94 -49.76
N GLN A 698 36.83 -9.97 -50.03
CA GLN A 698 37.55 -8.92 -50.79
C GLN A 698 37.10 -8.79 -52.26
N ARG A 699 36.53 -9.84 -52.86
CA ARG A 699 35.99 -9.83 -54.22
C ARG A 699 34.95 -10.92 -54.40
N LEU A 700 33.71 -10.52 -54.66
CA LEU A 700 32.62 -11.41 -55.07
C LEU A 700 32.65 -11.58 -56.59
N ASP A 701 32.57 -12.84 -57.04
CA ASP A 701 32.44 -13.19 -58.46
C ASP A 701 31.29 -14.18 -58.64
N PHE A 702 30.15 -13.66 -59.11
CA PHE A 702 28.94 -14.43 -59.36
C PHE A 702 28.84 -14.95 -60.79
N SER A 703 29.88 -14.81 -61.61
CA SER A 703 29.84 -15.27 -63.02
C SER A 703 29.78 -16.79 -63.15
N GLY A 704 29.05 -17.24 -64.18
CA GLY A 704 28.82 -18.66 -64.48
C GLY A 704 27.66 -19.27 -63.69
N ASP A 705 27.38 -20.55 -63.95
CA ASP A 705 26.27 -21.25 -63.28
C ASP A 705 26.57 -21.43 -61.78
N LYS A 706 25.90 -20.63 -60.93
CA LYS A 706 26.12 -20.62 -59.47
C LYS A 706 24.81 -20.48 -58.71
N THR A 707 24.71 -21.18 -57.58
CA THR A 707 23.69 -20.90 -56.56
C THR A 707 24.37 -20.22 -55.39
N VAL A 708 23.81 -19.10 -54.94
CA VAL A 708 24.27 -18.33 -53.78
C VAL A 708 23.12 -18.29 -52.78
N TRP A 709 23.41 -18.62 -51.54
CA TRP A 709 22.51 -18.42 -50.40
C TRP A 709 23.00 -17.22 -49.60
N VAL A 710 22.08 -16.39 -49.12
CA VAL A 710 22.38 -15.20 -48.32
C VAL A 710 21.47 -15.18 -47.09
N ARG A 711 22.02 -15.01 -45.90
CA ARG A 711 21.25 -14.80 -44.66
C ARG A 711 21.87 -13.72 -43.79
N TYR A 712 21.12 -13.21 -42.81
CA TYR A 712 21.72 -12.47 -41.71
C TYR A 712 22.59 -13.43 -40.88
N LYS A 713 23.83 -13.02 -40.59
CA LYS A 713 24.78 -13.86 -39.85
C LYS A 713 24.40 -13.96 -38.38
N ALA A 714 24.71 -15.09 -37.75
CA ALA A 714 24.54 -15.25 -36.32
C ALA A 714 25.42 -14.23 -35.56
N ILE A 715 24.88 -13.65 -34.49
CA ILE A 715 25.62 -12.76 -33.59
C ILE A 715 25.73 -13.48 -32.24
N SER A 716 26.95 -13.78 -31.80
CA SER A 716 27.24 -14.65 -30.65
C SER A 716 26.43 -15.96 -30.71
N ASP A 717 25.55 -16.20 -29.74
CA ASP A 717 24.70 -17.39 -29.63
C ASP A 717 23.27 -17.16 -30.17
N GLU A 718 23.01 -16.09 -30.92
CA GLU A 718 21.71 -15.88 -31.59
C GLU A 718 21.56 -16.74 -32.85
N LEU A 719 20.31 -17.01 -33.25
CA LEU A 719 20.03 -17.69 -34.51
C LEU A 719 20.29 -16.76 -35.72
N PRO A 720 20.91 -17.27 -36.80
CA PRO A 720 20.96 -16.55 -38.06
C PRO A 720 19.55 -16.45 -38.68
N GLY A 721 19.35 -15.54 -39.62
CA GLY A 721 18.07 -15.42 -40.35
C GLY A 721 17.85 -16.54 -41.37
N ARG A 722 16.64 -16.62 -41.94
CA ARG A 722 16.35 -17.50 -43.08
C ARG A 722 17.13 -17.07 -44.31
N ALA A 723 17.68 -18.05 -45.02
CA ALA A 723 18.48 -17.83 -46.22
C ALA A 723 17.67 -17.62 -47.50
N VAL A 724 17.95 -16.52 -48.21
CA VAL A 724 17.47 -16.25 -49.58
C VAL A 724 18.34 -16.97 -50.59
N LYS A 725 17.73 -17.67 -51.54
CA LYS A 725 18.41 -18.34 -52.66
C LYS A 725 18.45 -17.42 -53.88
N ILE A 726 19.63 -17.26 -54.46
CA ILE A 726 19.87 -16.57 -55.72
C ILE A 726 20.56 -17.54 -56.68
N VAL A 727 20.16 -17.57 -57.94
CA VAL A 727 20.74 -18.43 -58.98
C VAL A 727 21.24 -17.54 -60.11
N PHE A 728 22.49 -17.75 -60.49
CA PHE A 728 23.17 -17.13 -61.63
C PHE A 728 23.37 -18.16 -62.75
N THR A 729 23.34 -17.70 -63.99
CA THR A 729 23.55 -18.51 -65.19
C THR A 729 24.66 -17.94 -66.08
N ALA A 730 25.32 -18.80 -66.85
CA ALA A 730 26.44 -18.40 -67.70
C ALA A 730 26.00 -17.49 -68.87
N ASN A 731 26.09 -16.16 -68.68
CA ASN A 731 25.97 -15.18 -69.77
C ASN A 731 27.04 -15.43 -70.85
N GLY A 732 26.61 -15.85 -72.04
CA GLY A 732 27.50 -16.08 -73.18
C GLY A 732 27.98 -14.79 -73.85
N ASP A 733 29.24 -14.79 -74.28
CA ASP A 733 29.86 -13.68 -75.03
C ASP A 733 29.03 -13.27 -76.27
N SER A 734 28.61 -12.01 -76.33
CA SER A 734 27.98 -11.45 -77.53
C SER A 734 29.01 -10.70 -78.37
N ASN A 735 29.57 -11.39 -79.37
CA ASN A 735 30.42 -10.73 -80.37
C ASN A 735 30.35 -11.34 -81.78
N ASN A 736 29.15 -11.33 -82.38
CA ASN A 736 28.95 -11.06 -83.81
C ASN A 736 27.44 -10.98 -84.13
N GLY A 737 27.04 -10.01 -84.94
CA GLY A 737 25.66 -9.91 -85.42
C GLY A 737 25.47 -10.63 -86.75
N ASN A 738 24.37 -11.39 -86.89
CA ASN A 738 23.52 -11.40 -88.09
C ASN A 738 22.22 -12.18 -87.86
N GLY A 739 21.08 -11.62 -88.32
CA GLY A 739 19.98 -12.41 -88.87
C GLY A 739 18.90 -13.00 -87.95
N SER A 740 17.67 -12.54 -88.23
CA SER A 740 16.42 -13.33 -88.22
C SER A 740 15.66 -13.52 -86.91
N THR A 741 14.56 -12.77 -86.80
CA THR A 741 13.33 -13.23 -86.12
C THR A 741 12.83 -14.54 -86.75
N PRO A 742 12.25 -15.44 -85.93
CA PRO A 742 10.83 -15.75 -86.17
C PRO A 742 10.01 -15.95 -84.89
N ASN A 743 8.90 -15.22 -84.82
CA ASN A 743 7.62 -15.63 -84.21
C ASN A 743 6.64 -15.63 -85.42
N PRO A 744 5.64 -16.54 -85.57
CA PRO A 744 4.57 -16.73 -84.58
C PRO A 744 3.85 -18.10 -84.52
N GLY A 745 2.89 -18.23 -83.59
CA GLY A 745 1.73 -19.15 -83.62
C GLY A 745 1.84 -20.31 -82.62
N GLY A 746 0.83 -20.65 -81.81
CA GLY A 746 -0.64 -20.39 -81.84
C GLY A 746 -1.34 -21.76 -81.59
N SER A 747 -2.59 -21.95 -81.14
CA SER A 747 -3.78 -21.11 -80.95
C SER A 747 -4.88 -22.01 -80.28
N THR A 748 -5.97 -21.61 -79.61
CA THR A 748 -6.46 -20.39 -78.92
C THR A 748 -7.84 -20.73 -78.31
N SER A 749 -8.06 -20.60 -76.99
CA SER A 749 -9.42 -20.54 -76.38
C SER A 749 -9.36 -20.05 -74.92
N GLY A 750 -10.00 -18.97 -74.46
CA GLY A 750 -10.78 -17.94 -75.17
C GLY A 750 -12.14 -17.66 -74.54
N GLY A 751 -12.25 -16.72 -73.60
CA GLY A 751 -13.55 -16.31 -73.02
C GLY A 751 -13.50 -15.35 -71.83
N SER A 752 -13.70 -14.06 -72.09
CA SER A 752 -14.03 -12.95 -71.18
C SER A 752 -15.19 -13.26 -70.19
N SER A 753 -15.45 -12.54 -69.09
CA SER A 753 -14.74 -11.48 -68.33
C SER A 753 -15.58 -11.12 -67.10
N VAL A 754 -14.99 -11.01 -65.90
CA VAL A 754 -15.61 -10.29 -64.76
C VAL A 754 -14.52 -9.53 -64.01
N THR A 755 -14.75 -8.23 -63.80
CA THR A 755 -13.91 -7.34 -62.98
C THR A 755 -13.95 -7.75 -61.52
N THR A 756 -12.78 -7.95 -60.90
CA THR A 756 -12.63 -8.01 -59.44
C THR A 756 -11.59 -6.98 -58.97
N PRO A 757 -11.66 -6.50 -57.71
CA PRO A 757 -10.91 -5.33 -57.28
C PRO A 757 -9.42 -5.62 -57.11
N VAL A 758 -8.59 -4.58 -57.26
CA VAL A 758 -7.21 -4.60 -56.79
C VAL A 758 -7.23 -4.54 -55.26
N THR A 759 -7.19 -5.69 -54.60
CA THR A 759 -6.89 -5.76 -53.17
C THR A 759 -5.38 -5.74 -52.99
N THR A 760 -4.85 -4.62 -52.53
CA THR A 760 -3.42 -4.50 -52.19
C THR A 760 -3.10 -5.33 -50.96
N THR A 761 -2.28 -6.36 -51.11
CA THR A 761 -1.65 -7.05 -49.97
C THR A 761 -0.84 -6.03 -49.15
N PRO A 762 -1.01 -5.95 -47.82
CA PRO A 762 -0.21 -5.06 -47.00
C PRO A 762 1.24 -5.55 -46.99
N THR A 763 2.14 -4.76 -47.58
CA THR A 763 3.58 -5.04 -47.57
C THR A 763 4.24 -4.39 -46.36
N THR A 764 5.04 -5.17 -45.64
CA THR A 764 5.97 -4.64 -44.64
C THR A 764 6.96 -3.70 -45.34
N LYS A 765 7.26 -2.56 -44.71
CA LYS A 765 8.18 -1.56 -45.25
C LYS A 765 9.34 -1.40 -44.29
N GLN A 766 10.56 -1.45 -44.81
CA GLN A 766 11.77 -1.16 -44.05
C GLN A 766 12.47 0.06 -44.63
N GLU A 767 12.89 0.98 -43.77
CA GLU A 767 13.70 2.14 -44.11
C GLU A 767 14.91 2.24 -43.16
N GLN A 768 16.07 2.62 -43.70
CA GLN A 768 17.25 2.92 -42.88
C GLN A 768 17.29 4.42 -42.58
N ILE A 769 17.33 4.76 -41.29
CA ILE A 769 17.50 6.12 -40.78
C ILE A 769 18.89 6.19 -40.16
N VAL A 770 19.73 7.12 -40.62
CA VAL A 770 21.07 7.31 -40.04
C VAL A 770 20.98 8.35 -38.93
N VAL A 771 21.30 7.97 -37.69
CA VAL A 771 21.29 8.88 -36.52
C VAL A 771 22.70 9.16 -36.01
N ASP A 772 22.83 10.27 -35.30
CA ASP A 772 24.10 10.73 -34.74
C ASP A 772 24.40 10.07 -33.39
N VAL A 773 25.63 9.57 -33.25
CA VAL A 773 26.23 9.21 -31.95
C VAL A 773 27.01 10.42 -31.47
N ASN A 774 26.62 11.00 -30.34
CA ASN A 774 27.10 12.28 -29.83
C ASN A 774 27.83 12.13 -28.50
N GLY A 775 28.67 13.10 -28.13
CA GLY A 775 29.15 13.24 -26.76
C GLY A 775 28.19 14.05 -25.88
N VAL A 776 28.54 14.20 -24.59
CA VAL A 776 27.70 14.88 -23.56
C VAL A 776 27.16 16.25 -24.01
N ASN A 777 27.97 17.03 -24.74
CA ASN A 777 27.64 18.37 -25.24
C ASN A 777 26.94 18.40 -26.61
N GLY A 778 26.41 17.28 -27.10
CA GLY A 778 25.80 17.17 -28.44
C GLY A 778 26.81 17.23 -29.60
N THR A 779 28.11 17.14 -29.31
CA THR A 779 29.16 17.08 -30.34
C THR A 779 29.14 15.73 -31.04
N ASN A 780 28.98 15.72 -32.37
CA ASN A 780 28.94 14.49 -33.14
C ASN A 780 30.27 13.72 -33.07
N LEU A 781 30.19 12.48 -32.61
CA LEU A 781 31.28 11.51 -32.66
C LEU A 781 31.18 10.74 -33.98
N THR A 782 30.10 9.98 -34.19
CA THR A 782 29.90 9.21 -35.42
C THR A 782 28.41 9.09 -35.74
N LYS A 783 28.03 8.15 -36.60
CA LYS A 783 26.65 7.86 -36.97
C LYS A 783 26.39 6.36 -36.85
N THR A 784 25.18 5.99 -36.45
CA THR A 784 24.72 4.60 -36.38
C THR A 784 23.41 4.45 -37.17
N PRO A 785 23.22 3.35 -37.93
CA PRO A 785 21.96 3.10 -38.61
C PRO A 785 20.88 2.63 -37.63
N ILE A 786 19.65 3.05 -37.92
CA ILE A 786 18.41 2.52 -37.38
C ILE A 786 17.66 1.87 -38.54
N THR A 787 17.28 0.61 -38.40
CA THR A 787 16.35 -0.06 -39.30
C THR A 787 14.94 0.10 -38.75
N ARG A 788 14.15 0.99 -39.34
CA ARG A 788 12.74 1.20 -39.01
C ARG A 788 11.87 0.28 -39.86
N THR A 789 11.07 -0.56 -39.21
CA THR A 789 10.18 -1.54 -39.83
C THR A 789 8.72 -1.16 -39.55
N THR A 790 7.95 -0.84 -40.59
CA THR A 790 6.48 -0.78 -40.53
C THR A 790 5.92 -2.16 -40.86
N GLU A 791 5.28 -2.79 -39.89
CA GLU A 791 4.58 -4.07 -40.03
C GLU A 791 3.26 -3.92 -40.82
N ALA A 792 2.70 -5.04 -41.30
CA ALA A 792 1.48 -5.05 -42.11
C ALA A 792 0.22 -4.53 -41.38
N ASN A 793 0.22 -4.61 -40.05
CA ASN A 793 -0.79 -4.05 -39.14
C ASN A 793 -0.62 -2.53 -38.89
N GLY A 794 0.43 -1.89 -39.41
CA GLY A 794 0.77 -0.49 -39.21
C GLY A 794 1.68 -0.20 -37.99
N THR A 795 2.03 -1.22 -37.20
CA THR A 795 2.98 -1.10 -36.08
C THR A 795 4.37 -0.73 -36.60
N ILE A 796 5.06 0.21 -35.95
CA ILE A 796 6.41 0.63 -36.31
C ILE A 796 7.39 0.18 -35.23
N LYS A 797 8.49 -0.46 -35.63
CA LYS A 797 9.56 -0.92 -34.74
C LYS A 797 10.92 -0.42 -35.23
N ASP A 798 11.75 0.06 -34.33
CA ASP A 798 13.11 0.53 -34.62
C ASP A 798 14.16 -0.44 -34.08
N LEU A 799 15.15 -0.81 -34.90
CA LEU A 799 16.30 -1.60 -34.50
C LEU A 799 17.60 -0.81 -34.73
N VAL A 800 18.35 -0.56 -33.67
CA VAL A 800 19.62 0.18 -33.70
C VAL A 800 20.76 -0.78 -33.40
N LYS A 801 21.71 -0.95 -34.33
CA LYS A 801 22.91 -1.78 -34.11
C LYS A 801 24.17 -0.91 -34.10
N MET A 802 24.83 -0.83 -32.96
CA MET A 802 26.12 -0.14 -32.82
C MET A 802 27.25 -1.18 -32.95
N SER A 803 27.81 -1.29 -34.16
CA SER A 803 28.88 -2.24 -34.47
C SER A 803 30.21 -1.90 -33.80
N GLU A 804 31.15 -2.87 -33.78
CA GLU A 804 32.50 -2.66 -33.23
C GLU A 804 33.20 -1.45 -33.89
N ALA A 805 33.03 -1.28 -35.20
CA ALA A 805 33.62 -0.15 -35.93
C ALA A 805 33.07 1.21 -35.44
N ILE A 806 31.75 1.29 -35.24
CA ILE A 806 31.07 2.50 -34.73
C ILE A 806 31.50 2.79 -33.28
N ALA A 807 31.60 1.76 -32.44
CA ALA A 807 32.08 1.91 -31.07
C ALA A 807 33.55 2.36 -31.01
N LYS A 808 34.42 1.74 -31.80
CA LYS A 808 35.84 2.13 -31.89
C LYS A 808 36.01 3.57 -32.40
N GLU A 809 35.29 3.98 -33.43
CA GLU A 809 35.32 5.36 -33.92
C GLU A 809 34.80 6.36 -32.87
N SER A 810 33.74 5.99 -32.14
CA SER A 810 33.22 6.78 -31.02
C SER A 810 34.29 7.00 -29.95
N VAL A 811 35.02 5.94 -29.58
CA VAL A 811 36.12 5.98 -28.61
C VAL A 811 37.28 6.84 -29.09
N GLU A 812 37.75 6.66 -30.32
CA GLU A 812 38.87 7.43 -30.87
C GLU A 812 38.54 8.94 -30.92
N LYS A 813 37.33 9.31 -31.33
CA LYS A 813 36.91 10.72 -31.39
C LYS A 813 36.57 11.30 -30.02
N ALA A 814 35.96 10.53 -29.12
CA ALA A 814 35.69 11.00 -27.76
C ALA A 814 37.00 11.28 -27.01
N LYS A 815 38.01 10.40 -27.14
CA LYS A 815 39.36 10.62 -26.59
C LYS A 815 40.05 11.85 -27.20
N GLN A 816 39.88 12.13 -28.50
CA GLN A 816 40.39 13.36 -29.14
C GLN A 816 39.72 14.64 -28.62
N LEU A 817 38.43 14.57 -28.25
CA LEU A 817 37.61 15.70 -27.83
C LEU A 817 37.54 15.89 -26.30
N GLY A 818 38.15 14.99 -25.52
CA GLY A 818 38.08 15.00 -24.05
C GLY A 818 36.69 14.64 -23.50
N LEU A 819 35.95 13.79 -24.20
CA LEU A 819 34.58 13.37 -23.88
C LEU A 819 34.58 11.92 -23.36
N ASN A 820 33.67 11.62 -22.43
CA ASN A 820 33.59 10.33 -21.72
C ASN A 820 32.25 9.60 -21.88
N THR A 821 31.42 9.98 -22.87
CA THR A 821 30.13 9.35 -23.14
C THR A 821 29.91 9.24 -24.65
N ALA A 822 29.38 8.10 -25.09
CA ALA A 822 28.79 7.90 -26.42
C ALA A 822 27.26 7.82 -26.28
N ARG A 823 26.56 8.86 -26.74
CA ARG A 823 25.10 9.01 -26.71
C ARG A 823 24.49 8.70 -28.07
N ILE A 824 23.69 7.64 -28.17
CA ILE A 824 22.83 7.34 -29.32
C ILE A 824 21.52 8.13 -29.15
N ILE A 825 21.11 8.91 -30.15
CA ILE A 825 19.81 9.63 -30.12
C ILE A 825 18.86 9.02 -31.15
N ILE A 826 17.70 8.55 -30.70
CA ILE A 826 16.69 7.83 -31.50
C ILE A 826 15.43 8.70 -31.63
N PRO A 827 15.18 9.32 -32.81
CA PRO A 827 14.10 10.28 -32.97
C PRO A 827 12.75 9.62 -33.32
N ASP A 828 11.74 9.93 -32.50
CA ASP A 828 10.33 9.59 -32.77
C ASP A 828 9.39 10.78 -32.46
N ALA A 829 9.64 11.93 -33.07
CA ALA A 829 8.85 13.15 -32.86
C ALA A 829 7.35 13.05 -33.27
N LYS A 830 6.93 11.90 -33.84
CA LYS A 830 5.52 11.58 -34.12
C LYS A 830 4.93 10.56 -33.14
N ASP A 831 5.72 10.06 -32.20
CA ASP A 831 5.35 9.03 -31.24
C ASP A 831 4.71 7.81 -31.93
N ALA A 832 5.31 7.40 -33.05
CA ALA A 832 4.78 6.37 -33.93
C ALA A 832 5.45 5.00 -33.70
N VAL A 833 6.67 4.96 -33.13
CA VAL A 833 7.44 3.74 -32.88
C VAL A 833 6.92 3.03 -31.62
N SER A 834 6.39 1.82 -31.77
CA SER A 834 5.82 1.00 -30.70
C SER A 834 6.86 0.15 -29.96
N GLU A 835 8.02 -0.09 -30.55
CA GLU A 835 9.13 -0.81 -29.92
C GLU A 835 10.47 -0.30 -30.47
N THR A 836 11.42 -0.03 -29.59
CA THR A 836 12.79 0.31 -29.96
C THR A 836 13.75 -0.70 -29.36
N ARG A 837 14.49 -1.42 -30.19
CA ARG A 837 15.53 -2.37 -29.79
C ARG A 837 16.92 -1.82 -30.14
N ILE A 838 17.83 -1.83 -29.18
CA ILE A 838 19.22 -1.38 -29.33
C ILE A 838 20.11 -2.58 -29.05
N GLU A 839 21.10 -2.83 -29.91
CA GLU A 839 22.02 -3.96 -29.83
C GLU A 839 23.48 -3.50 -30.02
N LEU A 840 24.33 -3.90 -29.09
CA LEU A 840 25.78 -3.72 -29.10
C LEU A 840 26.43 -5.10 -28.99
N PRO A 841 27.08 -5.63 -30.05
CA PRO A 841 27.84 -6.85 -29.93
C PRO A 841 28.94 -6.73 -28.87
N LYS A 842 29.33 -7.84 -28.23
CA LYS A 842 30.39 -7.98 -27.23
C LYS A 842 31.67 -7.23 -27.61
N ALA A 843 32.04 -7.27 -28.89
CA ALA A 843 33.17 -6.53 -29.43
C ALA A 843 32.99 -5.00 -29.30
N ALA A 844 31.80 -4.46 -29.60
CA ALA A 844 31.47 -3.05 -29.42
C ALA A 844 31.44 -2.65 -27.93
N VAL A 845 30.83 -3.48 -27.07
CA VAL A 845 30.86 -3.29 -25.60
C VAL A 845 32.30 -3.20 -25.10
N LYS A 846 33.17 -4.11 -25.55
CA LYS A 846 34.60 -4.09 -25.23
C LYS A 846 35.31 -2.82 -25.72
N GLN A 847 35.03 -2.34 -26.94
CA GLN A 847 35.61 -1.06 -27.40
C GLN A 847 35.20 0.10 -26.47
N LEU A 848 33.95 0.18 -26.02
CA LEU A 848 33.50 1.20 -25.07
C LEU A 848 34.18 1.07 -23.70
N ASN A 849 34.37 -0.16 -23.21
CA ASN A 849 35.12 -0.46 -21.98
C ASN A 849 36.59 -0.04 -22.06
N ASP A 850 37.32 -0.50 -23.09
CA ASP A 850 38.71 -0.10 -23.40
C ASP A 850 38.81 1.41 -23.73
N GLY A 851 37.66 2.02 -24.01
CA GLY A 851 37.43 3.44 -24.24
C GLY A 851 37.28 4.29 -22.98
N GLU A 852 36.93 3.69 -21.84
CA GLU A 852 36.39 4.37 -20.65
C GLU A 852 35.21 5.31 -20.99
N LEU A 853 34.33 4.88 -21.92
CA LEU A 853 33.11 5.61 -22.29
C LEU A 853 31.87 5.06 -21.59
N ASN A 854 31.04 5.95 -21.04
CA ASN A 854 29.65 5.64 -20.72
C ASN A 854 28.85 5.47 -22.03
N LEU A 855 27.88 4.56 -22.04
CA LEU A 855 26.89 4.46 -23.11
C LEU A 855 25.62 5.16 -22.68
N GLU A 856 25.09 6.05 -23.52
CA GLU A 856 23.78 6.67 -23.29
C GLU A 856 22.86 6.41 -24.49
N ILE A 857 21.62 6.02 -24.26
CA ILE A 857 20.61 5.76 -25.27
C ILE A 857 19.45 6.71 -24.98
N SER A 858 19.28 7.73 -25.80
CA SER A 858 18.22 8.72 -25.68
C SER A 858 17.11 8.41 -26.66
N THR A 859 15.97 7.95 -26.16
CA THR A 859 14.71 7.88 -26.92
C THR A 859 13.75 8.98 -26.46
N GLU A 860 12.67 9.14 -27.20
CA GLU A 860 11.53 10.00 -26.83
C GLU A 860 10.83 9.59 -25.52
N ASN A 861 10.91 8.32 -25.11
CA ASN A 861 10.14 7.80 -23.96
C ASN A 861 11.01 7.45 -22.74
N ALA A 862 12.32 7.23 -22.93
CA ALA A 862 13.29 6.98 -21.87
C ALA A 862 14.71 7.34 -22.34
N VAL A 863 15.54 7.82 -21.42
CA VAL A 863 17.00 7.86 -21.57
C VAL A 863 17.62 6.80 -20.67
N ILE A 864 18.52 5.98 -21.22
CA ILE A 864 19.23 4.91 -20.52
C ILE A 864 20.71 5.26 -20.50
N SER A 865 21.33 5.34 -19.33
CA SER A 865 22.75 5.66 -19.14
C SER A 865 23.45 4.51 -18.43
N VAL A 866 24.29 3.78 -19.18
CA VAL A 866 25.10 2.68 -18.69
C VAL A 866 26.50 3.23 -18.36
N PRO A 867 26.87 3.32 -17.07
CA PRO A 867 28.16 3.89 -16.68
C PRO A 867 29.31 2.92 -16.98
N THR A 868 30.52 3.45 -17.17
CA THR A 868 31.74 2.65 -17.44
C THR A 868 31.92 1.47 -16.49
N LYS A 869 31.63 1.64 -15.20
CA LYS A 869 31.73 0.58 -14.18
C LYS A 869 30.78 -0.61 -14.41
N SER A 870 29.67 -0.41 -15.13
CA SER A 870 28.67 -1.45 -15.42
C SER A 870 28.95 -2.13 -16.76
N ILE A 871 29.60 -1.42 -17.68
CA ILE A 871 30.21 -1.97 -18.90
C ILE A 871 31.44 -2.82 -18.53
N ALA A 872 32.21 -2.38 -17.53
CA ALA A 872 33.36 -3.11 -17.02
C ALA A 872 32.96 -4.46 -16.42
N GLY A 873 33.47 -5.55 -17.02
CA GLY A 873 33.12 -6.93 -16.65
C GLY A 873 31.91 -7.50 -17.38
N PHE A 874 31.21 -6.73 -18.22
CA PHE A 874 30.13 -7.23 -19.07
C PHE A 874 30.70 -7.83 -20.36
N ASP A 875 30.90 -9.15 -20.38
CA ASP A 875 31.60 -9.88 -21.46
C ASP A 875 30.66 -10.62 -22.42
N GLN A 876 29.51 -10.01 -22.75
CA GLN A 876 28.49 -10.55 -23.67
C GLN A 876 27.93 -9.45 -24.58
N ASP A 877 27.13 -9.84 -25.58
CA ASP A 877 26.35 -8.87 -26.36
C ASP A 877 25.39 -8.12 -25.44
N LEU A 878 25.21 -6.82 -25.65
CA LEU A 878 24.35 -5.96 -24.85
C LEU A 878 23.12 -5.57 -25.67
N TYR A 879 21.91 -5.83 -25.15
CA TYR A 879 20.68 -5.29 -25.75
C TYR A 879 19.84 -4.47 -24.78
N PHE A 880 19.05 -3.55 -25.32
CA PHE A 880 17.91 -2.92 -24.64
C PHE A 880 16.69 -3.00 -25.55
N ARG A 881 15.54 -3.43 -25.02
CA ARG A 881 14.24 -3.40 -25.69
C ARG A 881 13.34 -2.43 -24.92
N ILE A 882 12.77 -1.44 -25.59
CA ILE A 882 11.98 -0.35 -24.98
C ILE A 882 10.59 -0.36 -25.62
N VAL A 883 9.55 -0.57 -24.80
CA VAL A 883 8.15 -0.66 -25.23
C VAL A 883 7.29 0.35 -24.46
N PRO A 884 6.93 1.50 -25.04
CA PRO A 884 6.01 2.45 -24.43
C PRO A 884 4.56 1.92 -24.47
N MET A 885 3.84 1.97 -23.35
CA MET A 885 2.45 1.48 -23.25
C MET A 885 1.47 2.48 -23.89
N LYS A 886 1.20 2.28 -25.18
CA LYS A 886 0.41 3.20 -26.02
C LYS A 886 -1.09 3.00 -25.92
N GLN A 887 -1.61 1.83 -25.53
CA GLN A 887 -3.04 1.64 -25.40
C GLN A 887 -3.59 2.25 -24.11
N GLU A 888 -4.79 2.83 -24.18
CA GLU A 888 -5.46 3.46 -23.02
C GLU A 888 -5.98 2.42 -22.00
N SER A 889 -6.29 1.20 -22.45
CA SER A 889 -6.63 0.06 -21.60
C SER A 889 -5.46 -0.39 -20.74
N GLU A 890 -4.34 -0.74 -21.38
CA GLU A 890 -3.08 -1.15 -20.74
C GLU A 890 -2.61 -0.12 -19.70
N ARG A 891 -2.67 1.19 -20.04
CA ARG A 891 -2.35 2.26 -19.10
C ARG A 891 -3.23 2.25 -17.85
N LYS A 892 -4.54 2.06 -18.01
CA LYS A 892 -5.49 2.02 -16.89
C LYS A 892 -5.30 0.79 -16.02
N GLU A 893 -4.92 -0.34 -16.60
CA GLU A 893 -4.60 -1.54 -15.82
C GLU A 893 -3.37 -1.30 -14.93
N VAL A 894 -2.29 -0.72 -15.47
CA VAL A 894 -1.11 -0.33 -14.66
C VAL A 894 -1.46 0.73 -13.60
N GLU A 895 -2.28 1.72 -13.94
CA GLU A 895 -2.76 2.73 -12.98
C GLU A 895 -3.60 2.11 -11.83
N GLU A 896 -4.51 1.19 -12.14
CA GLU A 896 -5.33 0.49 -11.15
C GLU A 896 -4.53 -0.52 -10.31
N ARG A 897 -3.47 -1.13 -10.87
CA ARG A 897 -2.52 -1.93 -10.08
C ARG A 897 -1.74 -1.06 -9.11
N ALA A 898 -1.18 0.07 -9.58
CA ALA A 898 -0.46 1.01 -8.73
C ALA A 898 -1.34 1.59 -7.60
N LYS A 899 -2.63 1.85 -7.86
CA LYS A 899 -3.59 2.26 -6.82
C LYS A 899 -3.83 1.20 -5.75
N LYS A 900 -3.85 -0.08 -6.13
CA LYS A 900 -4.18 -1.20 -5.21
C LYS A 900 -2.96 -1.79 -4.53
N GLU A 901 -1.77 -1.34 -4.87
CA GLU A 901 -0.53 -1.90 -4.36
C GLU A 901 -0.34 -1.62 -2.86
N GLN A 902 -0.04 -2.66 -2.08
CA GLN A 902 0.12 -2.55 -0.63
C GLN A 902 1.24 -1.59 -0.25
N LEU A 903 2.36 -1.60 -0.98
CA LEU A 903 3.46 -0.65 -0.76
C LEU A 903 2.99 0.81 -0.87
N ILE A 904 2.13 1.13 -1.83
CA ILE A 904 1.63 2.50 -2.02
C ILE A 904 0.52 2.83 -1.00
N GLN A 905 -0.35 1.88 -0.69
CA GLN A 905 -1.39 2.04 0.34
C GLN A 905 -0.84 2.16 1.77
N GLN A 906 0.32 1.55 2.07
CA GLN A 906 1.00 1.71 3.37
C GLN A 906 1.66 3.09 3.52
N ILE A 907 2.14 3.67 2.41
CA ILE A 907 2.78 5.00 2.38
C ILE A 907 1.75 6.14 2.41
N ALA A 908 0.59 5.93 1.77
CA ALA A 908 -0.46 6.94 1.59
C ALA A 908 -1.88 6.33 1.59
N PRO A 909 -2.35 5.77 2.73
CA PRO A 909 -3.66 5.13 2.81
C PRO A 909 -4.79 6.09 2.44
N ASN A 910 -5.75 5.62 1.64
CA ASN A 910 -6.90 6.40 1.13
C ASN A 910 -6.56 7.62 0.24
N THR A 911 -5.34 7.74 -0.30
CA THR A 911 -4.92 8.93 -1.06
C THR A 911 -4.87 8.69 -2.58
N ASN A 912 -4.99 9.76 -3.38
CA ASN A 912 -5.06 9.65 -4.84
C ASN A 912 -3.70 9.32 -5.45
N VAL A 913 -3.58 8.15 -6.08
CA VAL A 913 -2.46 7.80 -6.95
C VAL A 913 -2.82 8.16 -8.39
N LYS A 914 -1.98 8.97 -9.04
CA LYS A 914 -2.18 9.41 -10.43
C LYS A 914 -0.93 9.17 -11.28
N VAL A 915 -1.08 8.48 -12.40
CA VAL A 915 -0.02 8.35 -13.42
C VAL A 915 0.18 9.70 -14.13
N LEU A 916 1.41 10.20 -14.15
CA LEU A 916 1.78 11.46 -14.85
C LEU A 916 2.22 11.21 -16.30
N ALA A 917 3.13 10.26 -16.51
CA ALA A 917 3.67 9.94 -17.82
C ALA A 917 3.30 8.52 -18.24
N ARG A 918 3.40 8.23 -19.53
CA ARG A 918 3.08 6.89 -20.05
C ARG A 918 4.05 5.86 -19.48
N PRO A 919 3.57 4.71 -18.97
CA PRO A 919 4.45 3.61 -18.57
C PRO A 919 5.33 3.16 -19.74
N VAL A 920 6.54 2.72 -19.41
CA VAL A 920 7.50 2.16 -20.37
C VAL A 920 8.05 0.86 -19.79
N GLU A 921 7.89 -0.22 -20.54
CA GLU A 921 8.58 -1.48 -20.30
C GLU A 921 9.98 -1.40 -20.93
N ILE A 922 11.01 -1.76 -20.15
CA ILE A 922 12.40 -1.84 -20.63
C ILE A 922 12.96 -3.21 -20.23
N GLU A 923 13.43 -3.98 -21.20
CA GLU A 923 14.14 -5.24 -20.99
C GLU A 923 15.61 -5.12 -21.41
N THR A 924 16.48 -5.90 -20.76
CA THR A 924 17.89 -6.05 -21.11
C THR A 924 18.48 -7.29 -20.43
N ASN A 925 19.62 -7.76 -20.94
CA ASN A 925 20.48 -8.73 -20.25
C ASN A 925 21.48 -8.10 -19.26
N MET A 926 21.46 -6.78 -19.00
CA MET A 926 22.20 -6.13 -17.90
C MET A 926 21.57 -6.35 -16.51
N GLN A 927 21.01 -7.52 -16.24
CA GLN A 927 20.48 -7.84 -14.92
C GLN A 927 21.62 -7.86 -13.88
N SER A 928 21.37 -7.32 -12.69
CA SER A 928 22.35 -7.13 -11.61
C SER A 928 23.48 -6.11 -11.88
N HIS A 929 23.47 -5.39 -12.99
CA HIS A 929 24.39 -4.27 -13.26
C HIS A 929 23.66 -2.93 -13.10
N GLU A 930 24.29 -1.93 -12.46
CA GLU A 930 23.66 -0.62 -12.27
C GLU A 930 23.54 0.17 -13.58
N VAL A 931 22.34 0.67 -13.87
CA VAL A 931 22.05 1.54 -15.01
C VAL A 931 21.16 2.68 -14.54
N THR A 932 21.45 3.90 -14.99
CA THR A 932 20.67 5.08 -14.66
C THR A 932 19.63 5.33 -15.76
N LEU A 933 18.36 5.28 -15.40
CA LEU A 933 17.22 5.61 -16.26
C LEU A 933 16.79 7.05 -16.03
N THR A 934 16.37 7.75 -17.07
CA THR A 934 15.63 9.02 -16.96
C THR A 934 14.35 8.95 -17.77
N LEU A 935 13.20 9.10 -17.10
CA LEU A 935 11.89 9.15 -17.75
C LEU A 935 11.45 10.61 -17.97
N PRO A 936 11.21 11.05 -19.23
CA PRO A 936 10.77 12.40 -19.53
C PRO A 936 9.37 12.70 -18.98
N LEU A 937 9.21 13.84 -18.31
CA LEU A 937 7.93 14.31 -17.78
C LEU A 937 7.06 14.99 -18.84
N ARG A 938 7.68 15.67 -19.82
CA ARG A 938 6.96 16.39 -20.90
C ARG A 938 5.86 17.31 -20.32
N ASP A 939 4.71 17.42 -20.99
CA ASP A 939 3.57 18.26 -20.59
C ASP A 939 2.72 17.68 -19.44
N SER A 940 3.18 16.64 -18.72
CA SER A 940 2.39 15.99 -17.65
C SER A 940 2.25 16.82 -16.38
N LEU A 941 3.23 17.71 -16.11
CA LEU A 941 3.24 18.53 -14.90
C LEU A 941 2.25 19.71 -15.01
N PRO A 942 1.61 20.11 -13.90
CA PRO A 942 0.86 21.35 -13.83
C PRO A 942 1.69 22.57 -14.27
N THR A 943 1.03 23.55 -14.89
CA THR A 943 1.62 24.84 -15.25
C THR A 943 1.56 25.87 -14.12
N ASP A 944 0.69 25.67 -13.13
CA ASP A 944 0.63 26.49 -11.92
C ASP A 944 1.83 26.18 -11.01
N PRO A 945 2.61 27.18 -10.54
CA PRO A 945 3.82 26.93 -9.76
C PRO A 945 3.60 26.16 -8.45
N ALA A 946 2.47 26.34 -7.77
CA ALA A 946 2.21 25.68 -6.48
C ALA A 946 1.77 24.23 -6.70
N ALA A 947 0.80 24.00 -7.59
CA ALA A 947 0.37 22.64 -7.96
C ALA A 947 1.50 21.84 -8.63
N ARG A 948 2.39 22.51 -9.37
CA ARG A 948 3.61 21.91 -9.95
C ARG A 948 4.59 21.49 -8.88
N GLN A 949 4.86 22.34 -7.89
CA GLN A 949 5.75 21.99 -6.79
C GLN A 949 5.16 20.84 -5.96
N GLN A 950 3.85 20.85 -5.69
CA GLN A 950 3.17 19.75 -5.01
C GLN A 950 3.24 18.44 -5.79
N ALA A 951 3.05 18.48 -7.11
CA ALA A 951 3.20 17.31 -7.97
C ALA A 951 4.63 16.76 -7.94
N LEU A 952 5.65 17.63 -8.02
CA LEU A 952 7.06 17.25 -7.92
C LEU A 952 7.45 16.70 -6.54
N ASP A 953 6.90 17.30 -5.47
CA ASP A 953 7.10 16.86 -4.08
C ASP A 953 6.57 15.44 -3.84
N ASN A 954 5.47 15.09 -4.50
CA ASN A 954 4.78 13.80 -4.37
C ASN A 954 5.07 12.81 -5.51
N LEU A 955 6.08 13.08 -6.34
CA LEU A 955 6.41 12.29 -7.53
C LEU A 955 7.31 11.10 -7.20
N ALA A 956 6.98 9.93 -7.75
CA ALA A 956 7.77 8.71 -7.67
C ALA A 956 7.72 7.91 -8.99
N VAL A 957 8.60 6.93 -9.11
CA VAL A 957 8.61 5.88 -10.13
C VAL A 957 8.15 4.60 -9.44
N TYR A 958 6.97 4.11 -9.82
CA TYR A 958 6.50 2.78 -9.48
C TYR A 958 7.08 1.78 -10.49
N ILE A 959 7.67 0.70 -9.98
CA ILE A 959 8.38 -0.31 -10.76
C ILE A 959 7.73 -1.66 -10.47
N GLU A 960 7.30 -2.34 -11.53
CA GLU A 960 6.78 -3.71 -11.46
C GLU A 960 7.79 -4.64 -12.10
N HIS A 961 8.51 -5.43 -11.30
CA HIS A 961 9.55 -6.34 -11.77
C HIS A 961 8.96 -7.64 -12.37
N SER A 962 9.67 -8.22 -13.33
CA SER A 962 9.28 -9.47 -14.00
C SER A 962 9.28 -10.70 -13.07
N ASP A 963 9.94 -10.61 -11.91
CA ASP A 963 9.89 -11.61 -10.84
C ASP A 963 8.70 -11.42 -9.87
N GLY A 964 7.82 -10.46 -10.16
CA GLY A 964 6.65 -10.12 -9.33
C GLY A 964 6.96 -9.17 -8.17
N THR A 965 8.23 -8.84 -7.90
CA THR A 965 8.59 -7.84 -6.89
C THR A 965 8.25 -6.43 -7.37
N LYS A 966 8.01 -5.50 -6.44
CA LYS A 966 7.56 -4.14 -6.75
C LYS A 966 8.29 -3.13 -5.91
N GLU A 967 8.61 -1.98 -6.50
CA GLU A 967 9.37 -0.91 -5.87
C GLU A 967 8.73 0.46 -6.14
N LEU A 968 8.99 1.41 -5.23
CA LEU A 968 8.61 2.81 -5.38
C LEU A 968 9.85 3.67 -5.11
N ILE A 969 10.36 4.36 -6.14
CA ILE A 969 11.60 5.14 -6.08
C ILE A 969 11.32 6.58 -6.46
N GLN A 970 11.62 7.57 -5.60
CA GLN A 970 11.70 8.96 -6.08
C GLN A 970 13.03 9.19 -6.78
N GLY A 971 12.98 9.41 -8.10
CA GLY A 971 14.13 9.87 -8.85
C GLY A 971 14.37 11.37 -8.70
N LYS A 972 15.55 11.80 -9.14
CA LYS A 972 16.02 13.18 -9.16
C LYS A 972 15.47 13.92 -10.39
N LEU A 973 14.89 15.11 -10.20
CA LEU A 973 14.52 15.98 -11.32
C LEU A 973 15.78 16.46 -12.06
N VAL A 974 15.87 16.16 -13.34
CA VAL A 974 16.95 16.57 -14.25
C VAL A 974 16.41 17.27 -15.49
N LYS A 975 17.28 18.03 -16.17
CA LYS A 975 17.00 18.57 -17.50
C LYS A 975 17.67 17.74 -18.57
N LEU A 976 16.91 17.35 -19.58
CA LEU A 976 17.37 16.67 -20.78
C LEU A 976 17.99 17.67 -21.77
N THR A 977 18.67 17.16 -22.79
CA THR A 977 19.38 17.97 -23.79
C THR A 977 18.49 18.82 -24.69
N ASP A 978 17.21 18.47 -24.83
CA ASP A 978 16.18 19.25 -25.50
C ASP A 978 15.59 20.36 -24.61
N SER A 979 16.12 20.52 -23.38
CA SER A 979 15.62 21.38 -22.30
C SER A 979 14.30 20.94 -21.66
N SER A 980 13.77 19.75 -21.99
CA SER A 980 12.67 19.14 -21.24
C SER A 980 13.16 18.65 -19.87
N GLU A 981 12.22 18.29 -18.99
CA GLU A 981 12.51 17.76 -17.66
C GLU A 981 12.16 16.27 -17.59
N GLY A 982 12.90 15.54 -16.76
CA GLY A 982 12.67 14.12 -16.50
C GLY A 982 13.13 13.71 -15.11
N ILE A 983 12.78 12.49 -14.73
CA ILE A 983 13.11 11.89 -13.43
C ILE A 983 14.20 10.84 -13.64
N GLU A 984 15.39 11.12 -13.09
CA GLU A 984 16.60 10.30 -13.12
C GLU A 984 16.68 9.38 -11.89
N PHE A 985 16.80 8.07 -12.09
CA PHE A 985 16.91 7.07 -11.03
C PHE A 985 17.82 5.93 -11.48
N THR A 986 18.40 5.18 -10.54
CA THR A 986 19.30 4.05 -10.86
C THR A 986 18.65 2.73 -10.48
N VAL A 987 18.78 1.74 -11.36
CA VAL A 987 18.21 0.40 -11.20
C VAL A 987 19.24 -0.66 -11.56
N ASN A 988 19.05 -1.88 -11.06
CA ASN A 988 19.81 -3.08 -11.42
C ASN A 988 18.92 -4.25 -11.90
N LYS A 989 17.60 -4.00 -11.96
CA LYS A 989 16.56 -4.84 -12.53
C LYS A 989 15.78 -4.02 -13.55
N PHE A 990 15.22 -4.68 -14.57
CA PHE A 990 14.62 -4.04 -15.73
C PHE A 990 13.27 -4.64 -16.06
N SER A 991 12.22 -3.82 -16.01
CA SER A 991 10.82 -4.25 -16.21
C SER A 991 9.93 -3.04 -16.55
N THR A 992 8.73 -2.92 -15.97
CA THR A 992 7.79 -1.82 -16.28
C THR A 992 7.95 -0.66 -15.31
N PHE A 993 8.21 0.54 -15.86
CA PHE A 993 8.43 1.77 -15.10
C PHE A 993 7.29 2.77 -15.33
N THR A 994 6.69 3.25 -14.23
CA THR A 994 5.53 4.15 -14.26
C THR A 994 5.75 5.38 -13.38
N LEU A 995 5.67 6.58 -13.96
CA LEU A 995 5.72 7.83 -13.18
C LEU A 995 4.37 8.10 -12.52
N VAL A 996 4.34 8.10 -11.19
CA VAL A 996 3.14 8.31 -10.35
C VAL A 996 3.31 9.52 -9.44
N VAL A 997 2.24 10.27 -9.22
CA VAL A 997 2.09 11.16 -8.07
C VAL A 997 1.30 10.40 -7.01
N VAL A 998 1.87 10.33 -5.81
CA VAL A 998 1.26 9.73 -4.62
C VAL A 998 1.07 10.84 -3.60
N ASP A 999 -0.15 11.34 -3.47
CA ASP A 999 -0.46 12.42 -2.54
C ASP A 999 -0.04 12.04 -1.10
N GLY A 1000 0.71 12.92 -0.43
CA GLY A 1000 1.21 12.71 0.94
C GLY A 1000 2.63 12.13 1.05
N LEU A 1001 3.24 11.66 -0.05
CA LEU A 1001 4.55 11.02 -0.07
C LEU A 1001 5.69 11.83 0.59
N LYS A 1002 5.70 13.17 0.45
CA LYS A 1002 6.70 14.02 1.11
C LYS A 1002 6.45 14.20 2.62
N ALA A 1003 5.19 14.10 3.05
CA ALA A 1003 4.82 14.26 4.46
C ALA A 1003 5.26 13.05 5.29
N SER A 1004 5.14 11.83 4.75
CA SER A 1004 5.61 10.60 5.41
C SER A 1004 7.13 10.51 5.54
N GLN A 1005 7.90 11.19 4.68
CA GLN A 1005 9.37 11.20 4.74
C GLN A 1005 9.97 12.21 5.75
N SER A 1006 9.19 13.13 6.32
CA SER A 1006 9.74 14.37 6.93
C SER A 1006 9.96 14.33 8.45
N SER A 1007 9.81 13.18 9.14
CA SER A 1007 9.97 13.13 10.61
C SER A 1007 10.32 11.74 11.18
N HIS A 1008 11.57 11.29 11.02
CA HIS A 1008 12.08 10.10 11.70
C HIS A 1008 13.40 10.37 12.44
N ASN A 1009 13.44 10.05 13.74
CA ASN A 1009 14.67 10.08 14.52
C ASN A 1009 15.61 8.93 14.09
N PRO A 1010 16.93 9.16 13.95
CA PRO A 1010 17.87 8.09 13.59
C PRO A 1010 17.95 7.03 14.70
N TYR A 1011 17.94 5.75 14.32
CA TYR A 1011 17.99 4.62 15.26
C TYR A 1011 19.35 3.93 15.31
N ILE A 1012 20.23 4.17 14.33
CA ILE A 1012 21.59 3.67 14.29
C ILE A 1012 22.57 4.85 14.17
N ASN A 1013 23.76 4.71 14.77
CA ASN A 1013 24.84 5.69 14.59
C ASN A 1013 25.95 5.05 13.74
N GLY A 1014 26.70 5.90 13.03
CA GLY A 1014 27.97 5.55 12.42
C GLY A 1014 29.10 5.45 13.44
N PHE A 1015 30.31 5.33 12.92
CA PHE A 1015 31.57 5.35 13.65
C PHE A 1015 32.37 6.61 13.24
N GLY A 1016 31.79 7.78 13.49
CA GLY A 1016 32.36 9.08 13.11
C GLY A 1016 32.09 9.41 11.64
N ALA A 1017 33.06 9.20 10.76
CA ALA A 1017 32.90 9.46 9.33
C ALA A 1017 32.29 8.26 8.57
N ASP A 1018 32.52 7.05 9.06
CA ASP A 1018 32.17 5.79 8.38
C ASP A 1018 30.93 5.13 8.99
N PHE A 1019 30.04 4.59 8.18
CA PHE A 1019 28.89 3.80 8.61
C PHE A 1019 29.26 2.32 8.85
N ARG A 1020 30.23 1.79 8.09
CA ARG A 1020 30.65 0.39 8.01
C ARG A 1020 29.54 -0.55 7.52
N PRO A 1021 29.05 -0.40 6.27
CA PRO A 1021 27.90 -1.16 5.76
C PRO A 1021 28.09 -2.68 5.82
N ASP A 1022 29.27 -3.18 5.46
CA ASP A 1022 29.58 -4.61 5.40
C ASP A 1022 29.97 -5.24 6.75
N ALA A 1023 30.09 -4.45 7.83
CA ALA A 1023 30.43 -4.99 9.13
C ALA A 1023 29.23 -5.73 9.74
N PHE A 1024 29.45 -6.92 10.30
CA PHE A 1024 28.37 -7.69 10.93
C PHE A 1024 27.79 -6.99 12.16
N VAL A 1025 26.46 -6.99 12.28
CA VAL A 1025 25.74 -6.41 13.41
C VAL A 1025 25.87 -7.30 14.65
N THR A 1026 26.24 -6.72 15.79
CA THR A 1026 26.20 -7.43 17.08
C THR A 1026 24.79 -7.46 17.66
N ARG A 1027 24.49 -8.45 18.51
CA ARG A 1027 23.21 -8.57 19.21
C ARG A 1027 22.92 -7.37 20.11
N ALA A 1028 23.94 -6.76 20.73
CA ALA A 1028 23.81 -5.49 21.45
C ALA A 1028 23.44 -4.30 20.54
N GLN A 1029 24.02 -4.23 19.35
CA GLN A 1029 23.65 -3.20 18.35
C GLN A 1029 22.22 -3.41 17.85
N MET A 1030 21.79 -4.65 17.60
CA MET A 1030 20.40 -4.93 17.22
C MET A 1030 19.42 -4.53 18.31
N ALA A 1031 19.67 -4.89 19.57
CA ALA A 1031 18.84 -4.48 20.71
C ALA A 1031 18.74 -2.94 20.81
N ALA A 1032 19.84 -2.22 20.62
CA ALA A 1032 19.86 -0.76 20.60
C ALA A 1032 19.05 -0.12 19.45
N MET A 1033 19.04 -0.74 18.27
CA MET A 1033 18.23 -0.26 17.14
C MET A 1033 16.73 -0.49 17.37
N LEU A 1034 16.35 -1.63 17.95
CA LEU A 1034 14.98 -1.96 18.33
C LEU A 1034 14.47 -1.05 19.47
N ALA A 1035 15.25 -0.91 20.55
CA ALA A 1035 14.90 -0.13 21.74
C ALA A 1035 14.60 1.35 21.46
N ARG A 1036 15.19 1.92 20.40
CA ARG A 1036 14.99 3.30 19.95
C ARG A 1036 13.71 3.51 19.12
N ASN A 1037 13.11 2.44 18.59
CA ASN A 1037 11.84 2.48 17.87
C ASN A 1037 10.68 1.93 18.71
N LEU A 1038 10.95 1.46 19.93
CA LEU A 1038 9.93 1.08 20.90
C LEU A 1038 9.42 2.33 21.65
N THR A 1039 8.11 2.56 21.61
CA THR A 1039 7.45 3.59 22.41
C THR A 1039 7.68 3.34 23.90
N ASP A 1040 7.67 4.38 24.73
CA ASP A 1040 8.04 4.21 26.14
C ASP A 1040 7.02 3.37 26.94
N GLU A 1041 5.78 3.26 26.46
CA GLU A 1041 4.76 2.35 26.99
C GLU A 1041 5.11 0.87 26.73
N THR A 1042 5.61 0.52 25.53
CA THR A 1042 6.07 -0.85 25.22
C THR A 1042 7.32 -1.27 26.00
N GLY A 1043 8.03 -0.32 26.62
CA GLY A 1043 9.13 -0.59 27.54
C GLY A 1043 8.70 -0.93 28.98
N ALA A 1044 7.44 -0.68 29.36
CA ALA A 1044 6.94 -0.86 30.73
C ALA A 1044 6.29 -2.24 30.98
N ALA A 1045 5.90 -2.95 29.92
CA ALA A 1045 5.10 -4.17 30.00
C ALA A 1045 5.94 -5.46 30.17
N SER A 1046 6.57 -5.67 31.34
CA SER A 1046 6.75 -7.01 31.98
C SER A 1046 7.67 -6.92 33.21
N ALA A 1047 7.20 -7.38 34.37
CA ALA A 1047 7.91 -7.27 35.64
C ALA A 1047 8.95 -8.38 35.91
N ASN A 1048 9.32 -9.18 34.90
CA ASN A 1048 10.30 -10.28 35.02
C ASN A 1048 11.57 -10.00 34.19
N ALA A 1049 12.33 -8.98 34.58
CA ALA A 1049 13.64 -8.70 33.97
C ALA A 1049 14.67 -9.80 34.34
N VAL A 1050 15.13 -10.55 33.34
CA VAL A 1050 16.13 -11.60 33.52
C VAL A 1050 17.52 -11.00 33.36
N ASN A 1051 18.27 -10.89 34.46
CA ASN A 1051 19.65 -10.38 34.43
C ASN A 1051 20.60 -11.41 33.78
N TYR A 1052 21.08 -11.10 32.58
CA TYR A 1052 22.06 -11.91 31.86
C TYR A 1052 23.46 -11.82 32.48
N THR A 1053 24.10 -12.96 32.71
CA THR A 1053 25.42 -13.05 33.38
C THR A 1053 26.57 -12.46 32.57
N ASP A 1054 26.40 -12.33 31.25
CA ASP A 1054 27.37 -11.76 30.31
C ASP A 1054 27.06 -10.30 29.90
N VAL A 1055 26.05 -9.67 30.51
CA VAL A 1055 25.74 -8.24 30.35
C VAL A 1055 25.97 -7.54 31.68
N SER A 1056 27.11 -6.86 31.84
CA SER A 1056 27.35 -6.06 33.05
C SER A 1056 26.40 -4.87 33.12
N ALA A 1057 26.04 -4.42 34.33
CA ALA A 1057 25.23 -3.21 34.52
C ALA A 1057 25.90 -1.92 33.96
N SER A 1058 27.21 -1.96 33.71
CA SER A 1058 28.00 -0.91 33.06
C SER A 1058 28.14 -1.08 31.54
N HIS A 1059 27.51 -2.10 30.95
CA HIS A 1059 27.56 -2.34 29.51
C HIS A 1059 26.76 -1.27 28.77
N TRP A 1060 27.31 -0.72 27.68
CA TRP A 1060 26.73 0.43 26.98
C TRP A 1060 25.29 0.19 26.49
N ALA A 1061 24.97 -1.06 26.13
CA ALA A 1061 23.64 -1.47 25.70
C ALA A 1061 22.78 -2.13 26.80
N ALA A 1062 23.17 -2.07 28.08
CA ALA A 1062 22.46 -2.81 29.14
C ALA A 1062 20.97 -2.43 29.23
N SER A 1063 20.66 -1.13 29.18
CA SER A 1063 19.28 -0.61 29.13
C SER A 1063 18.54 -1.02 27.87
N ASP A 1064 19.22 -0.99 26.72
CA ASP A 1064 18.62 -1.25 25.42
C ASP A 1064 18.29 -2.75 25.25
N ILE A 1065 19.19 -3.63 25.72
CA ILE A 1065 18.99 -5.07 25.84
C ILE A 1065 17.79 -5.36 26.75
N GLN A 1066 17.71 -4.68 27.89
CA GLN A 1066 16.57 -4.83 28.80
C GLN A 1066 15.26 -4.36 28.14
N LYS A 1067 15.21 -3.18 27.49
CA LYS A 1067 14.00 -2.67 26.82
C LYS A 1067 13.54 -3.61 25.70
N ALA A 1068 14.45 -4.10 24.85
CA ALA A 1068 14.13 -5.03 23.77
C ALA A 1068 13.74 -6.45 24.25
N GLN A 1069 14.20 -6.87 25.45
CA GLN A 1069 13.82 -8.13 26.10
C GLN A 1069 12.48 -8.02 26.83
N SER A 1070 12.22 -6.92 27.52
CA SER A 1070 10.92 -6.66 28.18
C SER A 1070 9.79 -6.56 27.15
N ALA A 1071 10.03 -5.95 26.00
CA ALA A 1071 9.08 -5.92 24.89
C ALA A 1071 8.89 -7.27 24.16
N GLY A 1072 9.56 -8.35 24.59
CA GLY A 1072 9.42 -9.70 24.02
C GLY A 1072 10.08 -9.92 22.64
N ILE A 1073 10.55 -8.86 21.98
CA ILE A 1073 11.13 -8.90 20.63
C ILE A 1073 12.46 -9.68 20.63
N MET A 1074 13.39 -9.34 21.53
CA MET A 1074 14.76 -9.85 21.50
C MET A 1074 15.15 -10.57 22.81
N ASN A 1075 15.03 -11.89 22.80
CA ASN A 1075 15.44 -12.75 23.91
C ASN A 1075 16.94 -13.12 23.87
N GLY A 1076 17.47 -13.51 25.02
CA GLY A 1076 18.80 -14.09 25.17
C GLY A 1076 18.99 -15.43 24.45
N MET A 1077 20.25 -15.85 24.32
CA MET A 1077 20.63 -17.16 23.75
C MET A 1077 20.31 -18.31 24.72
N SER A 1078 20.19 -18.01 26.01
CA SER A 1078 19.70 -18.90 27.06
C SER A 1078 19.04 -18.08 28.16
N ALA A 1079 18.48 -18.75 29.17
CA ALA A 1079 17.93 -18.08 30.36
C ALA A 1079 18.96 -17.29 31.19
N THR A 1080 20.27 -17.39 30.90
CA THR A 1080 21.34 -16.70 31.66
C THR A 1080 22.38 -15.99 30.80
N GLN A 1081 22.29 -16.07 29.47
CA GLN A 1081 23.27 -15.53 28.54
C GLN A 1081 22.61 -14.80 27.36
N PHE A 1082 23.00 -13.54 27.10
CA PHE A 1082 22.51 -12.75 25.96
C PHE A 1082 23.43 -12.79 24.73
N ALA A 1083 24.73 -12.99 24.94
CA ALA A 1083 25.80 -12.87 23.95
C ALA A 1083 25.84 -11.48 23.25
N PRO A 1084 26.03 -10.36 23.99
CA PRO A 1084 25.91 -8.99 23.44
C PRO A 1084 26.85 -8.71 22.26
N GLU A 1085 28.09 -9.19 22.33
CA GLU A 1085 29.11 -9.03 21.28
C GLU A 1085 29.03 -10.08 20.16
N GLY A 1086 28.10 -11.04 20.26
CA GLY A 1086 27.87 -12.03 19.20
C GLY A 1086 27.21 -11.39 17.98
N SER A 1087 27.64 -11.74 16.77
CA SER A 1087 26.95 -11.33 15.54
C SER A 1087 25.56 -11.96 15.44
N ILE A 1088 24.57 -11.20 14.97
CA ILE A 1088 23.22 -11.73 14.72
C ILE A 1088 23.18 -12.56 13.41
N THR A 1089 22.47 -13.69 13.42
CA THR A 1089 22.26 -14.54 12.24
C THR A 1089 20.97 -14.21 11.50
N ARG A 1090 20.83 -14.68 10.25
CA ARG A 1090 19.62 -14.54 9.44
C ARG A 1090 18.39 -15.11 10.14
N ALA A 1091 18.46 -16.33 10.68
CA ALA A 1091 17.38 -16.93 11.47
C ALA A 1091 17.00 -16.09 12.70
N GLN A 1092 17.98 -15.51 13.41
CA GLN A 1092 17.70 -14.63 14.55
C GLN A 1092 17.02 -13.33 14.13
N MET A 1093 17.41 -12.74 12.98
CA MET A 1093 16.72 -11.59 12.44
C MET A 1093 15.29 -11.94 11.99
N SER A 1094 15.08 -13.09 11.35
CA SER A 1094 13.74 -13.56 10.98
C SER A 1094 12.82 -13.69 12.20
N THR A 1095 13.32 -14.24 13.31
CA THR A 1095 12.56 -14.34 14.56
C THR A 1095 12.27 -12.98 15.21
N ILE A 1096 13.21 -12.04 15.15
CA ILE A 1096 13.00 -10.66 15.62
C ILE A 1096 11.95 -9.95 14.76
N ALA A 1097 12.04 -10.05 13.43
CA ALA A 1097 11.08 -9.50 12.49
C ALA A 1097 9.67 -10.09 12.71
N TYR A 1098 9.57 -11.41 12.82
CA TYR A 1098 8.30 -12.11 13.07
C TYR A 1098 7.65 -11.70 14.40
N ARG A 1099 8.44 -11.47 15.46
CA ARG A 1099 7.92 -10.96 16.75
C ARG A 1099 7.54 -9.48 16.70
N TRP A 1100 8.36 -8.66 16.05
CA TRP A 1100 8.07 -7.25 15.82
C TRP A 1100 6.74 -7.08 15.08
N MET A 1101 6.53 -7.85 14.01
CA MET A 1101 5.28 -7.84 13.26
C MET A 1101 4.09 -8.32 14.10
N GLN A 1102 4.22 -9.41 14.86
CA GLN A 1102 3.16 -9.82 15.80
C GLN A 1102 2.80 -8.74 16.83
N GLN A 1103 3.78 -7.96 17.29
CA GLN A 1103 3.54 -6.84 18.22
C GLN A 1103 2.88 -5.63 17.54
N GLN A 1104 3.23 -5.33 16.28
CA GLN A 1104 2.55 -4.31 15.46
C GLN A 1104 1.13 -4.75 15.06
N SER A 1105 0.91 -6.06 14.89
CA SER A 1105 -0.40 -6.66 14.60
C SER A 1105 -1.30 -6.83 15.84
N ALA A 1106 -1.04 -6.10 16.93
CA ALA A 1106 -2.00 -5.99 18.03
C ALA A 1106 -3.36 -5.40 17.59
N ASP A 1107 -3.39 -4.69 16.46
CA ASP A 1107 -4.59 -4.16 15.78
C ASP A 1107 -5.11 -5.06 14.62
N VAL A 1108 -4.55 -6.27 14.45
CA VAL A 1108 -5.00 -7.24 13.42
C VAL A 1108 -5.16 -8.64 14.03
N THR A 1109 -6.40 -9.12 14.04
CA THR A 1109 -6.81 -10.44 14.53
C THR A 1109 -5.90 -11.57 14.05
N SER A 1110 -5.06 -12.08 14.97
CA SER A 1110 -4.06 -13.10 14.68
C SER A 1110 -4.65 -14.51 14.63
N ASN A 1111 -5.47 -14.78 13.59
CA ASN A 1111 -5.65 -16.13 13.05
C ASN A 1111 -4.73 -16.30 11.82
N THR A 1112 -3.41 -16.21 12.06
CA THR A 1112 -2.36 -16.61 11.12
C THR A 1112 -1.49 -17.71 11.73
N SER A 1113 -2.15 -18.78 12.16
CA SER A 1113 -1.64 -20.13 11.92
C SER A 1113 -1.61 -20.37 10.41
N GLN A 1114 -0.71 -19.68 9.70
CA GLN A 1114 -0.34 -20.06 8.34
C GLN A 1114 0.21 -21.48 8.43
N SER A 1115 -0.54 -22.44 7.88
CA SER A 1115 0.07 -23.67 7.38
C SER A 1115 1.20 -23.24 6.44
N THR A 1116 2.42 -23.64 6.77
CA THR A 1116 3.60 -23.36 5.96
C THR A 1116 3.55 -24.22 4.69
N ASP A 1117 2.80 -23.77 3.70
CA ASP A 1117 2.88 -24.33 2.36
C ASP A 1117 4.23 -23.91 1.74
N GLY A 1118 5.00 -24.90 1.33
CA GLY A 1118 6.44 -24.85 1.56
C GLY A 1118 7.27 -24.22 0.45
N ALA A 1119 7.75 -23.00 0.66
CA ALA A 1119 9.08 -22.61 0.15
C ALA A 1119 10.16 -23.26 1.05
N VAL A 1120 10.33 -24.58 0.94
CA VAL A 1120 11.31 -25.34 1.73
C VAL A 1120 12.71 -25.04 1.19
N PHE A 1121 13.37 -24.05 1.80
CA PHE A 1121 14.79 -23.86 1.61
C PHE A 1121 15.52 -25.15 1.98
N THR A 1122 16.42 -25.58 1.11
CA THR A 1122 17.11 -26.88 1.21
C THR A 1122 17.97 -27.02 2.47
N ASP A 1123 18.25 -25.90 3.16
CA ASP A 1123 18.99 -25.78 4.42
C ASP A 1123 18.13 -25.34 5.62
N VAL A 1124 16.80 -25.38 5.51
CA VAL A 1124 15.86 -25.08 6.61
C VAL A 1124 14.89 -26.24 6.82
N SER A 1125 15.09 -27.02 7.87
CA SER A 1125 14.19 -28.12 8.24
C SER A 1125 12.93 -27.61 8.93
N ALA A 1126 11.78 -28.28 8.75
CA ALA A 1126 10.52 -27.95 9.43
C ALA A 1126 10.67 -27.85 10.97
N ASP A 1127 11.44 -28.77 11.57
CA ASP A 1127 11.71 -28.82 13.02
C ASP A 1127 12.72 -27.75 13.52
N GLN A 1128 13.24 -26.89 12.63
CA GLN A 1128 14.18 -25.84 13.04
C GLN A 1128 13.46 -24.75 13.82
N TRP A 1129 14.03 -24.32 14.95
CA TRP A 1129 13.45 -23.31 15.85
C TRP A 1129 13.03 -21.97 15.20
N ALA A 1130 13.54 -21.67 14.00
CA ALA A 1130 13.22 -20.48 13.23
C ALA A 1130 12.39 -20.75 11.96
N SER A 1131 11.97 -21.99 11.68
CA SER A 1131 11.31 -22.38 10.42
C SER A 1131 10.08 -21.53 10.10
N ALA A 1132 9.14 -21.41 11.04
CA ALA A 1132 7.96 -20.57 10.92
C ALA A 1132 8.30 -19.08 10.72
N ALA A 1133 9.31 -18.56 11.44
CA ALA A 1133 9.74 -17.18 11.31
C ALA A 1133 10.43 -16.89 9.97
N ILE A 1134 11.18 -17.86 9.43
CA ILE A 1134 11.81 -17.81 8.10
C ILE A 1134 10.75 -17.85 7.00
N ALA A 1135 9.77 -18.75 7.12
CA ALA A 1135 8.63 -18.83 6.21
C ALA A 1135 7.84 -17.50 6.20
N TYR A 1136 7.58 -16.92 7.37
CA TYR A 1136 6.90 -15.63 7.50
C TYR A 1136 7.69 -14.48 6.84
N VAL A 1137 8.99 -14.31 7.12
CA VAL A 1137 9.74 -13.20 6.50
C VAL A 1137 9.94 -13.37 4.99
N GLN A 1138 9.89 -14.61 4.49
CA GLN A 1138 9.87 -14.90 3.05
C GLN A 1138 8.51 -14.55 2.43
N SER A 1139 7.39 -14.94 3.06
CA SER A 1139 6.04 -14.64 2.56
C SER A 1139 5.68 -13.15 2.65
N ALA A 1140 6.18 -12.46 3.68
CA ALA A 1140 6.06 -11.01 3.86
C ALA A 1140 7.07 -10.18 3.03
N GLY A 1141 7.94 -10.82 2.23
CA GLY A 1141 8.96 -10.12 1.43
C GLY A 1141 10.07 -9.41 2.23
N LEU A 1142 10.10 -9.58 3.55
CA LEU A 1142 11.04 -8.93 4.48
C LEU A 1142 12.47 -9.45 4.35
N MET A 1143 12.64 -10.74 4.04
CA MET A 1143 13.94 -11.37 3.79
C MET A 1143 13.79 -12.47 2.74
N THR A 1144 14.56 -12.39 1.65
CA THR A 1144 14.58 -13.42 0.60
C THR A 1144 15.69 -14.44 0.80
N GLY A 1145 15.46 -15.68 0.35
CA GLY A 1145 16.52 -16.68 0.15
C GLY A 1145 17.39 -16.41 -1.08
N TYR A 1146 18.34 -17.30 -1.35
CA TYR A 1146 19.30 -17.23 -2.45
C TYR A 1146 18.84 -18.08 -3.65
N ASN A 1147 19.30 -17.72 -4.86
CA ASN A 1147 18.99 -18.41 -6.12
C ASN A 1147 19.41 -19.89 -6.18
N ASP A 1148 20.21 -20.37 -5.20
CA ASP A 1148 20.59 -21.77 -5.02
C ASP A 1148 19.57 -22.60 -4.21
N GLY A 1149 18.44 -21.99 -3.82
CA GLY A 1149 17.39 -22.65 -3.03
C GLY A 1149 17.71 -22.75 -1.53
N THR A 1150 18.62 -21.92 -1.01
CA THR A 1150 18.98 -21.86 0.42
C THR A 1150 18.54 -20.55 1.08
N PHE A 1151 18.31 -20.55 2.39
CA PHE A 1151 18.11 -19.35 3.20
C PHE A 1151 19.39 -18.88 3.92
N LYS A 1152 20.33 -19.81 4.17
CA LYS A 1152 21.55 -19.65 4.97
C LYS A 1152 21.23 -19.13 6.39
N PRO A 1153 20.44 -19.86 7.21
CA PRO A 1153 19.93 -19.39 8.50
C PRO A 1153 21.02 -18.96 9.51
N ASP A 1154 22.19 -19.59 9.45
CA ASP A 1154 23.34 -19.30 10.32
C ASP A 1154 24.28 -18.21 9.79
N SER A 1155 24.08 -17.73 8.57
CA SER A 1155 24.85 -16.58 8.05
C SER A 1155 24.55 -15.32 8.84
N LYS A 1156 25.58 -14.48 9.02
CA LYS A 1156 25.53 -13.26 9.82
C LYS A 1156 25.02 -12.09 8.98
N LEU A 1157 24.21 -11.20 9.57
CA LEU A 1157 23.79 -9.96 8.89
C LEU A 1157 24.85 -8.88 8.98
N THR A 1158 25.09 -8.21 7.85
CA THR A 1158 25.77 -6.92 7.77
C THR A 1158 24.90 -5.77 8.28
N ARG A 1159 25.50 -4.60 8.53
CA ARG A 1159 24.78 -3.38 8.95
C ARG A 1159 23.84 -2.86 7.87
N ALA A 1160 24.23 -2.97 6.60
CA ALA A 1160 23.38 -2.59 5.47
C ALA A 1160 22.14 -3.49 5.34
N GLU A 1161 22.29 -4.81 5.44
CA GLU A 1161 21.17 -5.76 5.44
C GLU A 1161 20.23 -5.53 6.62
N ALA A 1162 20.77 -5.34 7.83
CA ALA A 1162 19.97 -5.07 9.01
C ALA A 1162 19.14 -3.78 8.86
N VAL A 1163 19.73 -2.70 8.38
CA VAL A 1163 19.02 -1.44 8.13
C VAL A 1163 17.93 -1.61 7.07
N LYS A 1164 18.17 -2.37 5.99
CA LYS A 1164 17.16 -2.63 4.95
C LYS A 1164 15.92 -3.31 5.52
N VAL A 1165 16.10 -4.36 6.34
CA VAL A 1165 14.98 -5.08 6.99
C VAL A 1165 14.30 -4.21 8.06
N LEU A 1166 15.09 -3.49 8.87
CA LEU A 1166 14.57 -2.65 9.95
C LEU A 1166 13.79 -1.44 9.43
N ASN A 1167 14.18 -0.83 8.31
CA ASN A 1167 13.42 0.26 7.70
C ASN A 1167 12.01 -0.20 7.31
N ILE A 1168 11.87 -1.38 6.70
CA ILE A 1168 10.56 -1.95 6.37
C ILE A 1168 9.76 -2.24 7.66
N LEU A 1169 10.37 -2.87 8.67
CA LEU A 1169 9.73 -3.14 9.97
C LEU A 1169 9.29 -1.88 10.74
N PHE A 1170 9.99 -0.76 10.57
CA PHE A 1170 9.68 0.51 11.23
C PHE A 1170 8.80 1.43 10.37
N ASN A 1171 8.27 0.94 9.24
CA ASN A 1171 7.54 1.71 8.23
C ASN A 1171 8.27 3.01 7.79
N ARG A 1172 9.60 2.90 7.60
CA ARG A 1172 10.47 4.00 7.18
C ARG A 1172 10.81 3.87 5.71
N ALA A 1173 10.45 4.88 4.93
CA ALA A 1173 10.91 4.98 3.54
C ALA A 1173 12.43 5.29 3.49
N PRO A 1174 13.16 4.76 2.50
CA PRO A 1174 14.53 5.20 2.19
C PRO A 1174 14.54 6.70 1.86
N LEU A 1175 15.55 7.45 2.31
CA LEU A 1175 15.65 8.89 2.04
C LEU A 1175 16.12 9.14 0.61
N THR A 1176 15.21 9.65 -0.21
CA THR A 1176 15.45 10.02 -1.60
C THR A 1176 15.79 11.51 -1.74
N GLY A 1177 16.71 11.84 -2.65
CA GLY A 1177 17.11 13.22 -2.94
C GLY A 1177 18.29 13.77 -2.12
N VAL A 1178 18.85 13.02 -1.17
CA VAL A 1178 20.10 13.39 -0.47
C VAL A 1178 21.28 13.25 -1.44
N THR A 1179 21.84 14.37 -1.90
CA THR A 1179 22.90 14.39 -2.94
C THR A 1179 24.33 14.37 -2.40
N THR A 1180 24.51 14.52 -1.09
CA THR A 1180 25.83 14.47 -0.41
C THR A 1180 25.77 13.37 0.64
N PRO A 1181 26.50 12.25 0.46
CA PRO A 1181 26.48 11.18 1.44
C PRO A 1181 26.89 11.63 2.84
N SER A 1182 26.15 11.18 3.85
CA SER A 1182 26.53 11.41 5.23
C SER A 1182 27.84 10.69 5.55
N PHE A 1183 28.02 9.45 5.09
CA PHE A 1183 29.16 8.61 5.45
C PHE A 1183 30.19 8.45 4.32
N THR A 1184 31.48 8.40 4.68
CA THR A 1184 32.59 8.34 3.71
C THR A 1184 32.75 7.00 3.00
N ASP A 1185 32.22 5.92 3.59
CA ASP A 1185 32.25 4.55 3.08
C ASP A 1185 30.89 4.07 2.51
N VAL A 1186 29.89 4.94 2.47
CA VAL A 1186 28.59 4.68 1.83
C VAL A 1186 28.39 5.68 0.70
N PRO A 1187 28.99 5.45 -0.49
CA PRO A 1187 28.75 6.30 -1.65
C PRO A 1187 27.27 6.28 -2.05
N ALA A 1188 26.81 7.30 -2.78
CA ALA A 1188 25.43 7.35 -3.28
C ALA A 1188 25.05 6.20 -4.23
N THR A 1189 26.03 5.41 -4.70
CA THR A 1189 25.87 4.18 -5.48
C THR A 1189 26.00 2.91 -4.64
N HIS A 1190 25.86 3.00 -3.32
CA HIS A 1190 25.74 1.83 -2.46
C HIS A 1190 24.27 1.40 -2.43
N TRP A 1191 23.98 0.12 -2.62
CA TRP A 1191 22.60 -0.39 -2.75
C TRP A 1191 21.69 -0.04 -1.55
N ALA A 1192 22.26 0.09 -0.34
CA ALA A 1192 21.56 0.51 0.87
C ALA A 1192 21.72 2.03 1.20
N TYR A 1193 22.19 2.87 0.27
CA TYR A 1193 22.50 4.28 0.54
C TYR A 1193 21.31 5.05 1.13
N ALA A 1194 20.18 5.09 0.41
CA ALA A 1194 18.98 5.81 0.84
C ALA A 1194 18.41 5.23 2.15
N ASP A 1195 18.51 3.92 2.35
CA ASP A 1195 18.12 3.24 3.58
C ASP A 1195 18.99 3.64 4.78
N ILE A 1196 20.30 3.78 4.57
CA ILE A 1196 21.26 4.20 5.60
C ILE A 1196 21.05 5.68 5.96
N GLU A 1197 20.85 6.56 4.98
CA GLU A 1197 20.54 7.98 5.24
C GLU A 1197 19.23 8.12 6.04
N ALA A 1198 18.20 7.29 5.78
CA ALA A 1198 16.93 7.29 6.55
C ALA A 1198 17.05 6.75 7.99
N ALA A 1199 18.06 5.92 8.24
CA ALA A 1199 18.24 5.22 9.51
C ALA A 1199 19.24 5.92 10.45
N ALA A 1200 20.23 6.63 9.90
CA ALA A 1200 21.51 6.84 10.56
C ALA A 1200 21.95 8.31 10.74
N GLN A 1201 22.78 8.55 11.75
CA GLN A 1201 23.54 9.79 11.93
C GLN A 1201 25.01 9.49 12.31
N LYS A 1202 25.85 10.53 12.35
CA LYS A 1202 27.30 10.44 12.63
C LYS A 1202 27.66 10.14 14.09
#